data_AF-A0A314XS37-F1
#
_entry.id   AF-A0A314XS37-F1
#
_cell.length_a   1.000
_cell.length_b   1.000
_cell.length_c   1.000
_cell.angle_alpha   90.00
_cell.angle_beta   90.00
_cell.angle_gamma   90.00
#
_symmetry.space_group_name_H-M   'P 1'
#
loop_
_entity.id
_entity.type
_entity.pdbx_description
1 polymer ?
#
loop_
_entity_poly.entity_id
_entity_poly.type
_entity_poly.pdbx_seq_one_letter_code
_entity_poly.pdbx_strand_id
1 'polypeptide(L)'
;MAEAVVSFVLESVRDFTIQEAKFLTGVSQQVEVAQNELQLMQGFLKDADARQGQDETVRIWVAKIRDAAYDLEDVIQTYGLKVVSKKKRGLKNVLKRFACIFNEWVHLHQIGAEIERIATKISALRLSLQSYKIKEIRDSSGGESSLQLHERLRRSFFMLLNVMLLGLESNIEELVMHLVKDENRHQVVSVWGMGGLGKTTLARKVYHHKKVRQHFHSFAWVCISQRFQVRNVWEGILIELISATKEQKQEIKDMTDDEIAKKLFLVLQEMRCLVILDDIWRINTWNLLEIAFPNVETESTILLTTRNQAVASLANRNAYLHQLQPLNENESWELLQKKAIPARAEINLGMYTKKRDLGTKMLQHCKGLPLAIIVLAGVLARKNSIREWERVSDNVHEYISRGIRHEEEYEGVSRVLALSYDDLPYYLKPCFLYLGHYPEDLEFLVSELTKLWVAEGFIFLGQQRQGSRETMEDIAHDWLSELVERCLVQVGTNGSTGTIKSCRIHDLVRDMCLLKAKEESFLQINYFLQENTSSVAAKEAQLGKIRRLAIYVDEKADRLVSSRDETNGHVRSLIFFGPREWMPKSEKVLLSPLKVFKVLRVLKVEGLDEVEVELPSEIGNMVHLRFLSVRHSNIKTFPPSLEQRVSWSCLLLAIYRPWIGFQVSIVIGKMLED
;
A
#
# COMPACT_ATOMS: atom_id res chain seq x y z
N MET A 1 5.05 -11.29 -11.45
CA MET A 1 5.86 -10.18 -10.90
C MET A 1 7.36 -10.39 -11.11
N ALA A 2 7.79 -11.53 -11.67
CA ALA A 2 9.21 -11.81 -11.86
C ALA A 2 9.88 -10.87 -12.88
N GLU A 3 9.15 -10.41 -13.91
CA GLU A 3 9.65 -9.43 -14.88
C GLU A 3 10.16 -8.18 -14.16
N ALA A 4 9.38 -7.66 -13.21
CA ALA A 4 9.72 -6.47 -12.45
C ALA A 4 10.94 -6.68 -11.56
N VAL A 5 10.96 -7.78 -10.81
CA VAL A 5 12.07 -8.09 -9.90
C VAL A 5 13.37 -8.29 -10.65
N VAL A 6 13.36 -9.07 -11.73
CA VAL A 6 14.56 -9.31 -12.55
C VAL A 6 15.06 -8.01 -13.17
N SER A 7 14.16 -7.16 -13.66
CA SER A 7 14.52 -5.85 -14.21
C SER A 7 15.18 -4.96 -13.15
N PHE A 8 14.58 -4.85 -11.97
CA PHE A 8 15.13 -4.03 -10.87
C PHE A 8 16.46 -4.58 -10.34
N VAL A 9 16.58 -5.89 -10.19
CA VAL A 9 17.82 -6.54 -9.75
C VAL A 9 18.92 -6.35 -10.79
N LEU A 10 18.63 -6.56 -12.08
CA LEU A 10 19.61 -6.40 -13.15
C LEU A 10 20.20 -4.99 -13.14
N GLU A 11 19.33 -3.98 -13.08
CA GLU A 11 19.75 -2.58 -13.04
C GLU A 11 20.46 -2.23 -11.73
N SER A 12 19.97 -2.69 -10.59
CA SER A 12 20.67 -2.49 -9.31
C SER A 12 22.08 -3.11 -9.32
N VAL A 13 22.25 -4.29 -9.92
CA VAL A 13 23.55 -4.95 -10.03
C VAL A 13 24.45 -4.22 -11.03
N ARG A 14 23.92 -3.67 -12.13
CA ARG A 14 24.66 -2.81 -13.07
C ARG A 14 25.14 -1.52 -12.40
N ASP A 15 24.26 -0.79 -11.76
CA ASP A 15 24.57 0.43 -11.00
C ASP A 15 25.65 0.15 -9.95
N PHE A 16 25.48 -0.95 -9.19
CA PHE A 16 26.46 -1.38 -8.20
C PHE A 16 27.82 -1.71 -8.84
N THR A 17 27.83 -2.39 -9.98
CA THR A 17 29.07 -2.73 -10.71
C THR A 17 29.80 -1.49 -11.20
N ILE A 18 29.07 -0.47 -11.67
CA ILE A 18 29.65 0.81 -12.14
C ILE A 18 30.24 1.60 -10.97
N GLN A 19 29.49 1.77 -9.89
CA GLN A 19 29.91 2.58 -8.73
C GLN A 19 31.03 1.91 -7.92
N GLU A 20 30.97 0.58 -7.82
CA GLU A 20 31.78 -0.20 -6.90
C GLU A 20 32.68 -1.23 -7.60
N ALA A 21 33.03 -0.98 -8.87
CA ALA A 21 33.87 -1.84 -9.73
C ALA A 21 35.15 -2.30 -9.03
N LYS A 22 35.78 -1.40 -8.25
CA LYS A 22 37.02 -1.66 -7.49
C LYS A 22 36.87 -2.73 -6.40
N PHE A 23 35.65 -3.07 -5.99
CA PHE A 23 35.37 -4.04 -4.94
C PHE A 23 35.02 -5.43 -5.50
N LEU A 24 34.70 -5.53 -6.78
CA LEU A 24 34.34 -6.78 -7.46
C LEU A 24 35.55 -7.52 -8.05
N THR A 25 36.77 -7.03 -7.87
CA THR A 25 38.02 -7.47 -8.56
C THR A 25 38.38 -8.96 -8.45
N GLY A 26 37.67 -9.77 -7.66
CA GLY A 26 37.83 -11.23 -7.59
C GLY A 26 36.58 -12.04 -7.96
N VAL A 27 35.45 -11.38 -8.26
CA VAL A 27 34.17 -12.00 -8.64
C VAL A 27 33.53 -11.37 -9.88
N SER A 28 34.22 -10.44 -10.56
CA SER A 28 33.69 -9.69 -11.71
C SER A 28 33.13 -10.59 -12.81
N GLN A 29 33.83 -11.69 -13.13
CA GLN A 29 33.40 -12.63 -14.16
C GLN A 29 32.09 -13.33 -13.76
N GLN A 30 31.96 -13.76 -12.51
CA GLN A 30 30.74 -14.40 -12.01
C GLN A 30 29.56 -13.41 -12.02
N VAL A 31 29.79 -12.14 -11.67
CA VAL A 31 28.78 -11.09 -11.72
C VAL A 31 28.33 -10.82 -13.16
N GLU A 32 29.27 -10.74 -14.11
CA GLU A 32 28.98 -10.53 -15.53
C GLU A 32 28.14 -11.68 -16.11
N VAL A 33 28.49 -12.94 -15.80
CA VAL A 33 27.69 -14.11 -16.17
C VAL A 33 26.27 -14.02 -15.62
N ALA A 34 26.12 -13.64 -14.35
CA ALA A 34 24.81 -13.50 -13.72
C ALA A 34 23.98 -12.37 -14.35
N GLN A 35 24.59 -11.23 -14.69
CA GLN A 35 23.93 -10.13 -15.40
C GLN A 35 23.43 -10.56 -16.78
N ASN A 36 24.27 -11.29 -17.54
CA ASN A 36 23.90 -11.81 -18.85
C ASN A 36 22.72 -12.79 -18.76
N GLU A 37 22.73 -13.70 -17.79
CA GLU A 37 21.62 -14.64 -17.58
C GLU A 37 20.32 -13.94 -17.17
N LEU A 38 20.37 -12.92 -16.31
CA LEU A 38 19.19 -12.11 -15.97
C LEU A 38 18.65 -11.35 -17.20
N GLN A 39 19.53 -10.76 -18.01
CA GLN A 39 19.14 -10.04 -19.22
C GLN A 39 18.48 -10.97 -20.24
N LEU A 40 19.02 -12.18 -20.43
CA LEU A 40 18.42 -13.19 -21.30
C LEU A 40 17.09 -13.69 -20.74
N MET A 41 16.98 -13.85 -19.41
CA MET A 41 15.74 -14.26 -18.76
C MET A 41 14.63 -13.22 -18.95
N GLN A 42 14.95 -11.93 -18.88
CA GLN A 42 13.99 -10.83 -18.97
C GLN A 42 13.07 -10.93 -20.19
N GLY A 43 13.59 -11.38 -21.34
CA GLY A 43 12.82 -11.54 -22.58
C GLY A 43 11.67 -12.55 -22.50
N PHE A 44 11.71 -13.50 -21.56
CA PHE A 44 10.68 -14.53 -21.37
C PHE A 44 9.67 -14.18 -20.27
N LEU A 45 10.03 -13.29 -19.35
CA LEU A 45 9.28 -13.10 -18.11
C LEU A 45 7.93 -12.43 -18.31
N LYS A 46 7.78 -11.61 -19.35
CA LYS A 46 6.49 -10.98 -19.67
C LYS A 46 5.41 -12.00 -20.01
N ASP A 47 5.73 -12.98 -20.86
CA ASP A 47 4.82 -14.07 -21.22
C ASP A 47 4.65 -15.07 -20.05
N ALA A 48 5.71 -15.36 -19.31
CA ALA A 48 5.65 -16.24 -18.13
C ALA A 48 4.76 -15.65 -17.01
N ASP A 49 4.92 -14.37 -16.68
CA ASP A 49 4.09 -13.66 -15.69
C ASP A 49 2.62 -13.57 -16.12
N ALA A 50 2.33 -13.56 -17.42
CA ALA A 50 0.95 -13.56 -17.92
C ALA A 50 0.29 -14.96 -17.85
N ARG A 51 1.09 -16.03 -17.98
CA ARG A 51 0.59 -17.42 -17.99
C ARG A 51 0.60 -18.09 -16.61
N GLN A 52 1.31 -17.55 -15.62
CA GLN A 52 1.43 -18.16 -14.30
C GLN A 52 0.09 -18.43 -13.58
N GLY A 53 -0.97 -17.67 -13.90
CA GLY A 53 -2.31 -17.89 -13.34
C GLY A 53 -3.05 -19.08 -13.96
N GLN A 54 -2.54 -19.64 -15.06
CA GLN A 54 -3.17 -20.71 -15.85
C GLN A 54 -2.37 -22.01 -15.80
N ASP A 55 -1.06 -21.92 -15.60
CA ASP A 55 -0.14 -23.05 -15.59
C ASP A 55 0.67 -23.06 -14.29
N GLU A 56 0.40 -24.07 -13.46
CA GLU A 56 1.06 -24.24 -12.17
C GLU A 56 2.58 -24.47 -12.30
N THR A 57 3.04 -25.09 -13.40
CA THR A 57 4.47 -25.26 -13.66
C THR A 57 5.14 -23.91 -13.92
N VAL A 58 4.51 -23.08 -14.76
CA VAL A 58 4.99 -21.71 -15.02
C VAL A 58 5.00 -20.89 -13.74
N ARG A 59 3.97 -21.02 -12.89
CA ARG A 59 3.88 -20.38 -11.57
C ARG A 59 5.07 -20.75 -10.67
N ILE A 60 5.41 -22.03 -10.60
CA ILE A 60 6.58 -22.53 -9.85
C ILE A 60 7.88 -21.94 -10.39
N TRP A 61 8.05 -21.85 -11.71
CA TRP A 61 9.25 -21.27 -12.30
C TRP A 61 9.36 -19.77 -12.05
N VAL A 62 8.27 -19.01 -12.24
CA VAL A 62 8.22 -17.57 -11.97
C VAL A 62 8.62 -17.27 -10.53
N ALA A 63 8.09 -18.03 -9.57
CA ALA A 63 8.46 -17.89 -8.16
C ALA A 63 9.95 -18.18 -7.90
N LYS A 64 10.48 -19.27 -8.47
CA LYS A 64 11.90 -19.63 -8.31
C LYS A 64 12.85 -18.62 -8.95
N ILE A 65 12.50 -18.04 -10.10
CA ILE A 65 13.29 -17.01 -10.78
C ILE A 65 13.32 -15.75 -9.95
N ARG A 66 12.16 -15.30 -9.45
CA ARG A 66 12.04 -14.15 -8.57
C ARG A 66 12.92 -14.29 -7.32
N ASP A 67 12.86 -15.45 -6.66
CA ASP A 67 13.68 -15.71 -5.47
C ASP A 67 15.18 -15.72 -5.78
N ALA A 68 15.58 -16.32 -6.90
CA ALA A 68 16.97 -16.36 -7.34
C ALA A 68 17.51 -14.96 -7.65
N ALA A 69 16.72 -14.10 -8.29
CA ALA A 69 17.10 -12.71 -8.56
C ALA A 69 17.33 -11.93 -7.26
N TYR A 70 16.42 -12.05 -6.28
CA TYR A 70 16.62 -11.40 -4.98
C TYR A 70 17.84 -11.95 -4.21
N ASP A 71 18.04 -13.28 -4.22
CA ASP A 71 19.22 -13.89 -3.58
C ASP A 71 20.52 -13.38 -4.21
N LEU A 72 20.57 -13.25 -5.54
CA LEU A 72 21.73 -12.71 -6.25
C LEU A 72 22.03 -11.28 -5.82
N GLU A 73 21.02 -10.41 -5.80
CA GLU A 73 21.16 -9.02 -5.39
C GLU A 73 21.67 -8.91 -3.94
N ASP A 74 21.11 -9.72 -3.03
CA ASP A 74 21.50 -9.76 -1.63
C ASP A 74 22.97 -10.18 -1.47
N VAL A 75 23.41 -11.21 -2.19
CA VAL A 75 24.80 -11.71 -2.14
C VAL A 75 25.78 -10.64 -2.65
N ILE A 76 25.51 -10.04 -3.80
CA ILE A 76 26.37 -9.02 -4.42
C ILE A 76 26.47 -7.78 -3.52
N GLN A 77 25.34 -7.24 -3.06
CA GLN A 77 25.33 -6.05 -2.19
C GLN A 77 25.97 -6.35 -0.82
N THR A 78 25.72 -7.52 -0.23
CA THR A 78 26.35 -7.93 1.04
C THR A 78 27.87 -7.97 0.91
N TYR A 79 28.36 -8.52 -0.20
CA TYR A 79 29.79 -8.57 -0.48
C TYR A 79 30.38 -7.17 -0.58
N GLY A 80 29.79 -6.31 -1.41
CA GLY A 80 30.16 -4.91 -1.56
C GLY A 80 30.34 -4.17 -0.24
N LEU A 81 29.28 -4.18 0.57
CA LEU A 81 29.23 -3.47 1.85
C LEU A 81 30.25 -4.00 2.87
N LYS A 82 30.51 -5.32 2.86
CA LYS A 82 31.54 -5.94 3.72
C LYS A 82 32.96 -5.51 3.32
N VAL A 83 33.26 -5.42 2.02
CA VAL A 83 34.59 -5.00 1.54
C VAL A 83 34.86 -3.53 1.88
N VAL A 84 33.86 -2.65 1.69
CA VAL A 84 33.94 -1.23 2.07
C VAL A 84 34.24 -1.07 3.57
N SER A 85 33.56 -1.84 4.41
CA SER A 85 33.70 -1.79 5.87
C SER A 85 35.08 -2.27 6.37
N LYS A 86 35.72 -3.22 5.66
CA LYS A 86 37.03 -3.77 6.04
C LYS A 86 38.21 -2.85 5.68
N LYS A 87 38.20 -2.18 4.52
CA LYS A 87 39.30 -1.29 4.10
C LYS A 87 39.49 -0.06 5.00
N LYS A 88 38.44 0.40 5.69
CA LYS A 88 38.49 1.57 6.58
C LYS A 88 38.94 1.26 8.03
N ARG A 89 39.14 0.00 8.41
CA ARG A 89 39.49 -0.44 9.80
C ARG A 89 40.99 -0.54 10.13
N GLY A 90 41.88 -0.05 9.26
CA GLY A 90 43.24 0.33 9.65
C GLY A 90 44.36 -0.69 9.38
N LEU A 91 45.49 -0.11 8.95
CA LEU A 91 46.81 -0.67 8.60
C LEU A 91 47.61 -1.34 9.75
N LYS A 92 46.99 -1.72 10.87
CA LYS A 92 47.73 -2.33 12.01
C LYS A 92 47.55 -3.84 12.07
N ASN A 93 48.51 -4.58 11.49
CA ASN A 93 49.07 -5.88 11.92
C ASN A 93 49.39 -6.81 10.73
N VAL A 94 50.68 -6.90 10.38
CA VAL A 94 51.20 -7.63 9.20
C VAL A 94 51.01 -9.15 9.29
N LEU A 95 51.02 -9.75 10.48
CA LEU A 95 50.79 -11.19 10.66
C LEU A 95 49.30 -11.59 10.64
N LYS A 96 48.37 -10.71 11.06
CA LYS A 96 46.93 -10.87 10.80
C LYS A 96 46.61 -10.73 9.31
N ARG A 97 47.46 -10.05 8.53
CA ARG A 97 47.27 -9.78 7.11
C ARG A 97 47.26 -11.06 6.27
N PHE A 98 48.12 -12.05 6.53
CA PHE A 98 48.13 -13.31 5.78
C PHE A 98 46.93 -14.21 6.09
N ALA A 99 46.53 -14.31 7.37
CA ALA A 99 45.30 -15.00 7.75
C ALA A 99 44.03 -14.26 7.25
N CYS A 100 44.05 -12.93 7.22
CA CYS A 100 42.99 -12.12 6.62
C CYS A 100 42.94 -12.27 5.10
N ILE A 101 44.07 -12.29 4.40
CA ILE A 101 44.14 -12.51 2.93
C ILE A 101 43.61 -13.91 2.60
N PHE A 102 43.99 -14.94 3.36
CA PHE A 102 43.48 -16.29 3.14
C PHE A 102 41.97 -16.39 3.45
N ASN A 103 41.51 -15.84 4.57
CA ASN A 103 40.08 -15.78 4.88
C ASN A 103 39.29 -14.91 3.89
N GLU A 104 39.90 -13.87 3.33
CA GLU A 104 39.33 -12.99 2.31
C GLU A 104 39.26 -13.71 0.96
N TRP A 105 40.27 -14.50 0.61
CA TRP A 105 40.31 -15.35 -0.59
C TRP A 105 39.32 -16.51 -0.50
N VAL A 106 39.22 -17.17 0.65
CA VAL A 106 38.22 -18.21 0.94
C VAL A 106 36.80 -17.62 0.89
N HIS A 107 36.57 -16.45 1.48
CA HIS A 107 35.27 -15.77 1.44
C HIS A 107 34.93 -15.22 0.04
N LEU A 108 35.94 -14.76 -0.72
CA LEU A 108 35.81 -14.39 -2.14
C LEU A 108 35.42 -15.59 -2.99
N HIS A 109 36.10 -16.72 -2.81
CA HIS A 109 35.82 -17.95 -3.53
C HIS A 109 34.44 -18.50 -3.16
N GLN A 110 34.06 -18.46 -1.89
CA GLN A 110 32.73 -18.84 -1.42
C GLN A 110 31.63 -17.96 -2.04
N ILE A 111 31.86 -16.65 -2.15
CA ILE A 111 30.90 -15.73 -2.78
C ILE A 111 30.85 -15.94 -4.29
N GLY A 112 32.00 -16.10 -4.95
CA GLY A 112 32.06 -16.43 -6.38
C GLY A 112 31.29 -17.71 -6.68
N ALA A 113 31.50 -18.76 -5.89
CA ALA A 113 30.77 -20.03 -6.01
C ALA A 113 29.26 -19.86 -5.75
N GLU A 114 28.85 -19.01 -4.81
CA GLU A 114 27.43 -18.74 -4.56
C GLU A 114 26.77 -17.96 -5.70
N ILE A 115 27.45 -16.95 -6.26
CA ILE A 115 26.97 -16.21 -7.44
C ILE A 115 26.84 -17.17 -8.64
N GLU A 116 27.84 -18.01 -8.87
CA GLU A 116 27.84 -19.01 -9.95
C GLU A 116 26.73 -20.05 -9.76
N ARG A 117 26.49 -20.51 -8.53
CA ARG A 117 25.38 -21.39 -8.18
C ARG A 117 24.02 -20.76 -8.46
N ILE A 118 23.86 -19.46 -8.20
CA ILE A 118 22.62 -18.74 -8.52
C ILE A 118 22.48 -18.54 -10.03
N ALA A 119 23.55 -18.16 -10.73
CA ALA A 119 23.56 -17.98 -12.18
C ALA A 119 23.20 -19.27 -12.93
N THR A 120 23.79 -20.41 -12.54
CA THR A 120 23.47 -21.74 -13.09
C THR A 120 22.01 -22.12 -12.84
N LYS A 121 21.46 -21.82 -11.66
CA LYS A 121 20.03 -22.01 -11.36
C LYS A 121 19.14 -21.18 -12.30
N ILE A 122 19.48 -19.91 -12.54
CA ILE A 122 18.77 -19.04 -13.48
C ILE A 122 18.83 -19.61 -14.90
N SER A 123 20.01 -20.04 -15.35
CA SER A 123 20.23 -20.63 -16.68
C SER A 123 19.40 -21.92 -16.88
N ALA A 124 19.36 -22.81 -15.89
CA ALA A 124 18.53 -24.02 -15.93
C ALA A 124 17.03 -23.72 -16.03
N LEU A 125 16.55 -22.70 -15.30
CA LEU A 125 15.15 -22.26 -15.39
C LEU A 125 14.83 -21.65 -16.75
N ARG A 126 15.79 -20.92 -17.36
CA ARG A 126 15.64 -20.34 -18.70
C ARG A 126 15.47 -21.44 -19.76
N LEU A 127 16.31 -22.47 -19.72
CA LEU A 127 16.21 -23.62 -20.62
C LEU A 127 14.85 -24.33 -20.46
N SER A 128 14.35 -24.43 -19.24
CA SER A 128 13.02 -24.98 -18.95
C SER A 128 11.91 -24.16 -19.62
N LEU A 129 11.93 -22.83 -19.48
CA LEU A 129 10.96 -21.92 -20.12
C LEU A 129 11.00 -22.01 -21.66
N GLN A 130 12.20 -22.07 -22.25
CA GLN A 130 12.39 -22.20 -23.70
C GLN A 130 11.78 -23.50 -24.23
N SER A 131 12.00 -24.61 -23.52
CA SER A 131 11.42 -25.91 -23.88
C SER A 131 9.88 -25.92 -23.84
N TYR A 132 9.29 -25.04 -23.04
CA TYR A 132 7.86 -24.96 -22.78
C TYR A 132 7.11 -23.96 -23.69
N LYS A 133 7.75 -23.52 -24.79
CA LYS A 133 7.17 -22.59 -25.80
C LYS A 133 6.68 -21.25 -25.21
N ILE A 134 7.32 -20.77 -24.14
CA ILE A 134 7.17 -19.39 -23.66
C ILE A 134 7.81 -18.47 -24.70
N LYS A 135 7.06 -17.47 -25.15
CA LYS A 135 7.50 -16.58 -26.23
C LYS A 135 8.45 -15.53 -25.67
N GLU A 136 9.56 -15.32 -26.36
CA GLU A 136 10.39 -14.13 -26.14
C GLU A 136 9.64 -12.91 -26.70
N ILE A 137 9.30 -11.95 -25.83
CA ILE A 137 8.63 -10.71 -26.23
C ILE A 137 9.62 -9.57 -26.10
N ARG A 138 10.04 -9.00 -27.23
CA ARG A 138 10.88 -7.79 -27.26
C ARG A 138 9.99 -6.58 -27.51
N ASP A 139 9.71 -5.80 -26.47
CA ASP A 139 9.02 -4.52 -26.61
C ASP A 139 9.98 -3.35 -26.43
N SER A 140 9.88 -2.38 -27.34
CA SER A 140 10.52 -1.07 -27.26
C SER A 140 9.75 -0.20 -26.26
N SER A 141 10.33 0.13 -25.10
CA SER A 141 9.63 0.98 -24.12
C SER A 141 9.52 2.42 -24.64
N GLY A 142 8.32 2.85 -25.02
CA GLY A 142 7.99 4.26 -25.22
C GLY A 142 7.73 4.92 -23.88
N GLY A 143 8.67 5.76 -23.40
CA GLY A 143 8.45 6.62 -22.25
C GLY A 143 7.79 7.93 -22.67
N GLU A 144 6.62 8.25 -22.12
CA GLU A 144 6.06 9.61 -22.21
C GLU A 144 6.84 10.61 -21.33
N SER A 145 6.77 11.90 -21.64
CA SER A 145 7.53 12.96 -20.98
C SER A 145 6.86 13.48 -19.69
N SER A 146 7.66 13.69 -18.62
CA SER A 146 7.20 14.09 -17.28
C SER A 146 6.59 15.50 -17.20
N LEU A 147 6.90 16.39 -18.14
CA LEU A 147 6.39 17.77 -18.15
C LEU A 147 4.87 17.87 -18.40
N GLN A 148 4.23 16.84 -18.94
CA GLN A 148 2.76 16.81 -19.12
C GLN A 148 2.00 16.24 -17.91
N LEU A 149 2.68 15.62 -16.95
CA LEU A 149 2.06 14.85 -15.86
C LEU A 149 1.45 15.76 -14.77
N HIS A 150 2.14 16.83 -14.37
CA HIS A 150 1.68 17.71 -13.28
C HIS A 150 0.38 18.50 -13.61
N GLU A 151 0.18 18.89 -14.88
CA GLU A 151 -1.10 19.48 -15.30
C GLU A 151 -2.24 18.45 -15.43
N ARG A 152 -1.93 17.20 -15.82
CA ARG A 152 -2.90 16.10 -15.91
C ARG A 152 -3.45 15.74 -14.53
N LEU A 153 -2.64 15.78 -13.47
CA LEU A 153 -3.03 15.36 -12.12
C LEU A 153 -4.07 16.28 -11.44
N ARG A 154 -3.86 17.60 -11.47
CA ARG A 154 -4.87 18.57 -10.95
C ARG A 154 -6.22 18.44 -11.67
N ARG A 155 -6.19 18.18 -12.98
CA ARG A 155 -7.39 17.96 -13.79
C ARG A 155 -8.01 16.59 -13.52
N SER A 156 -7.20 15.53 -13.38
CA SER A 156 -7.65 14.14 -13.17
C SER A 156 -8.39 13.98 -11.85
N PHE A 157 -7.94 14.59 -10.75
CA PHE A 157 -8.64 14.52 -9.45
C PHE A 157 -9.97 15.29 -9.44
N PHE A 158 -9.98 16.56 -9.88
CA PHE A 158 -11.21 17.36 -9.92
C PHE A 158 -12.24 16.75 -10.90
N MET A 159 -11.74 16.19 -12.01
CA MET A 159 -12.56 15.40 -12.92
C MET A 159 -13.07 14.14 -12.22
N LEU A 160 -12.22 13.29 -11.63
CA LEU A 160 -12.62 12.05 -10.94
C LEU A 160 -13.65 12.29 -9.82
N LEU A 161 -13.47 13.35 -9.01
CA LEU A 161 -14.42 13.72 -7.96
C LEU A 161 -15.77 14.16 -8.54
N ASN A 162 -15.79 14.94 -9.62
CA ASN A 162 -17.03 15.34 -10.32
C ASN A 162 -17.62 14.23 -11.20
N VAL A 163 -16.83 13.22 -11.52
CA VAL A 163 -17.20 12.06 -12.33
C VAL A 163 -17.92 11.04 -11.45
N MET A 164 -17.40 10.74 -10.25
CA MET A 164 -18.06 9.84 -9.29
C MET A 164 -19.35 10.39 -8.68
N LEU A 165 -19.73 11.64 -8.98
CA LEU A 165 -20.96 12.27 -8.49
C LEU A 165 -22.14 12.14 -9.44
N LEU A 166 -21.90 11.72 -10.68
CA LEU A 166 -22.95 11.56 -11.67
C LEU A 166 -24.00 10.57 -11.14
N GLY A 167 -25.25 11.02 -11.03
CA GLY A 167 -26.38 10.21 -10.58
C GLY A 167 -26.59 10.20 -9.06
N LEU A 168 -25.80 10.95 -8.29
CA LEU A 168 -25.96 11.04 -6.83
C LEU A 168 -26.80 12.24 -6.37
N GLU A 169 -27.16 13.17 -7.26
CA GLU A 169 -27.84 14.42 -6.90
C GLU A 169 -29.18 14.21 -6.18
N SER A 170 -30.01 13.30 -6.66
CA SER A 170 -31.29 12.95 -6.03
C SER A 170 -31.08 12.35 -4.64
N ASN A 171 -30.13 11.41 -4.52
CA ASN A 171 -29.77 10.76 -3.26
C ASN A 171 -29.25 11.78 -2.23
N ILE A 172 -28.48 12.79 -2.66
CA ILE A 172 -27.99 13.86 -1.78
C ILE A 172 -29.17 14.68 -1.23
N GLU A 173 -30.08 15.15 -2.08
CA GLU A 173 -31.22 15.96 -1.62
C GLU A 173 -32.18 15.17 -0.72
N GLU A 174 -32.38 13.88 -1.00
CA GLU A 174 -33.16 12.99 -0.15
C GLU A 174 -32.54 12.84 1.24
N LEU A 175 -31.24 12.53 1.33
CA LEU A 175 -30.55 12.44 2.62
C LEU A 175 -30.55 13.77 3.37
N VAL A 176 -30.33 14.90 2.68
CA VAL A 176 -30.39 16.23 3.29
C VAL A 176 -31.78 16.51 3.85
N MET A 177 -32.84 16.07 3.19
CA MET A 177 -34.22 16.20 3.68
C MET A 177 -34.41 15.46 5.01
N HIS A 178 -33.95 14.20 5.10
CA HIS A 178 -34.10 13.38 6.30
C HIS A 178 -33.19 13.78 7.47
N LEU A 179 -32.10 14.52 7.18
CA LEU A 179 -31.20 15.05 8.21
C LEU A 179 -31.64 16.41 8.78
N VAL A 180 -32.29 17.26 7.99
CA VAL A 180 -32.44 18.70 8.32
C VAL A 180 -33.90 19.15 8.51
N LYS A 181 -34.88 18.54 7.83
CA LYS A 181 -36.27 19.03 7.89
C LYS A 181 -36.99 18.45 9.09
N ASP A 182 -37.48 19.32 9.98
CA ASP A 182 -38.12 18.93 11.25
C ASP A 182 -39.27 17.93 11.08
N GLU A 183 -40.08 18.06 10.03
CA GLU A 183 -41.20 17.15 9.74
C GLU A 183 -40.77 15.72 9.36
N ASN A 184 -39.54 15.54 8.87
CA ASN A 184 -39.01 14.28 8.35
C ASN A 184 -37.67 13.88 9.01
N ARG A 185 -37.33 14.49 10.15
CA ARG A 185 -36.02 14.32 10.80
C ARG A 185 -35.95 12.97 11.48
N HIS A 186 -34.94 12.19 11.10
CA HIS A 186 -34.65 10.90 11.72
C HIS A 186 -33.45 11.03 12.65
N GLN A 187 -33.49 10.33 13.78
CA GLN A 187 -32.37 10.27 14.71
C GLN A 187 -31.24 9.41 14.13
N VAL A 188 -31.59 8.40 13.34
CA VAL A 188 -30.62 7.58 12.60
C VAL A 188 -30.95 7.54 11.12
N VAL A 189 -29.97 7.81 10.28
CA VAL A 189 -30.07 7.67 8.83
C VAL A 189 -29.06 6.62 8.38
N SER A 190 -29.53 5.53 7.78
CA SER A 190 -28.71 4.40 7.37
C SER A 190 -28.60 4.36 5.84
N VAL A 191 -27.39 4.55 5.31
CA VAL A 191 -27.09 4.37 3.89
C VAL A 191 -26.50 2.98 3.68
N TRP A 192 -27.16 2.13 2.91
CA TRP A 192 -26.69 0.76 2.68
C TRP A 192 -26.66 0.37 1.20
N GLY A 193 -25.85 -0.63 0.91
CA GLY A 193 -25.68 -1.19 -0.43
C GLY A 193 -24.32 -1.83 -0.62
N MET A 194 -24.13 -2.48 -1.77
CA MET A 194 -22.89 -3.17 -2.15
C MET A 194 -21.62 -2.32 -1.99
N GLY A 195 -20.49 -2.99 -1.75
CA GLY A 195 -19.16 -2.35 -1.72
C GLY A 195 -18.83 -1.68 -3.07
N GLY A 196 -18.21 -0.50 -3.06
CA GLY A 196 -17.85 0.22 -4.29
C GLY A 196 -18.97 1.06 -4.94
N LEU A 197 -20.18 1.10 -4.35
CA LEU A 197 -21.30 1.95 -4.80
C LEU A 197 -21.11 3.46 -4.55
N GLY A 198 -20.16 3.84 -3.70
CA GLY A 198 -19.94 5.24 -3.35
C GLY A 198 -20.73 5.74 -2.13
N LYS A 199 -21.14 4.85 -1.21
CA LYS A 199 -21.80 5.22 0.06
C LYS A 199 -21.04 6.28 0.86
N THR A 200 -19.74 6.05 1.09
CA THR A 200 -18.84 7.01 1.73
C THR A 200 -18.75 8.33 0.95
N THR A 201 -18.76 8.28 -0.38
CA THR A 201 -18.76 9.48 -1.24
C THR A 201 -20.06 10.28 -1.08
N LEU A 202 -21.20 9.60 -1.02
CA LEU A 202 -22.51 10.19 -0.78
C LEU A 202 -22.58 10.83 0.61
N ALA A 203 -22.20 10.11 1.66
CA ALA A 203 -22.10 10.64 3.01
C ALA A 203 -21.18 11.87 3.09
N ARG A 204 -20.05 11.86 2.35
CA ARG A 204 -19.11 12.99 2.29
C ARG A 204 -19.73 14.22 1.66
N LYS A 205 -20.57 14.05 0.64
CA LYS A 205 -21.27 15.16 0.00
C LYS A 205 -22.35 15.75 0.90
N VAL A 206 -23.12 14.89 1.55
CA VAL A 206 -24.13 15.29 2.54
C VAL A 206 -23.47 16.03 3.71
N TYR A 207 -22.35 15.52 4.22
CA TYR A 207 -21.55 16.15 5.27
C TYR A 207 -21.10 17.58 4.92
N HIS A 208 -20.72 17.84 3.66
CA HIS A 208 -20.33 19.17 3.20
C HIS A 208 -21.50 20.00 2.62
N HIS A 209 -22.72 19.48 2.65
CA HIS A 209 -23.87 20.17 2.08
C HIS A 209 -24.21 21.42 2.89
N LYS A 210 -24.50 22.54 2.21
CA LYS A 210 -24.72 23.84 2.85
C LYS A 210 -25.82 23.81 3.92
N LYS A 211 -26.96 23.17 3.61
CA LYS A 211 -28.10 23.05 4.55
C LYS A 211 -27.71 22.23 5.79
N VAL A 212 -26.94 21.16 5.62
CA VAL A 212 -26.47 20.30 6.73
C VAL A 212 -25.48 21.06 7.61
N ARG A 213 -24.54 21.78 7.00
CA ARG A 213 -23.55 22.61 7.71
C ARG A 213 -24.15 23.77 8.49
N GLN A 214 -25.27 24.33 8.04
CA GLN A 214 -26.00 25.39 8.74
C GLN A 214 -26.93 24.84 9.83
N HIS A 215 -27.33 23.57 9.72
CA HIS A 215 -28.17 22.93 10.70
C HIS A 215 -27.34 22.48 11.91
N PHE A 216 -26.39 21.56 11.79
CA PHE A 216 -25.72 21.04 12.99
C PHE A 216 -24.67 21.99 13.59
N HIS A 217 -24.59 22.04 14.92
CA HIS A 217 -23.61 22.86 15.66
C HIS A 217 -22.23 22.19 15.68
N SER A 218 -22.20 20.86 15.78
CA SER A 218 -20.96 20.10 15.82
C SER A 218 -21.06 18.81 15.00
N PHE A 219 -19.90 18.28 14.64
CA PHE A 219 -19.76 17.23 13.65
C PHE A 219 -18.68 16.24 14.09
N ALA A 220 -18.95 14.96 13.92
CA ALA A 220 -17.94 13.92 14.02
C ALA A 220 -18.02 12.96 12.83
N TRP A 221 -16.88 12.51 12.34
CA TRP A 221 -16.78 11.47 11.32
C TRP A 221 -15.80 10.41 11.77
N VAL A 222 -16.29 9.20 12.01
CA VAL A 222 -15.44 8.06 12.33
C VAL A 222 -15.64 6.93 11.33
N CYS A 223 -14.54 6.44 10.77
CA CYS A 223 -14.51 5.24 9.95
C CYS A 223 -14.26 4.02 10.83
N ILE A 224 -15.10 3.00 10.69
CA ILE A 224 -15.08 1.80 11.53
C ILE A 224 -14.50 0.65 10.71
N SER A 225 -13.22 0.37 10.95
CA SER A 225 -12.59 -0.79 10.34
C SER A 225 -13.17 -2.10 10.88
N GLN A 226 -12.94 -3.22 10.16
CA GLN A 226 -13.35 -4.55 10.63
C GLN A 226 -12.77 -4.93 11.99
N ARG A 227 -11.65 -4.31 12.36
CA ARG A 227 -10.97 -4.47 13.65
C ARG A 227 -10.92 -3.13 14.35
N PHE A 228 -11.99 -2.82 15.06
CA PHE A 228 -12.11 -1.58 15.81
C PHE A 228 -12.15 -1.85 17.32
N GLN A 229 -11.85 -0.82 18.09
CA GLN A 229 -12.12 -0.78 19.51
C GLN A 229 -13.21 0.24 19.80
N VAL A 230 -14.20 -0.15 20.61
CA VAL A 230 -15.35 0.67 20.97
C VAL A 230 -14.91 1.99 21.61
N ARG A 231 -13.97 1.92 22.56
CA ARG A 231 -13.38 3.07 23.25
C ARG A 231 -12.81 4.09 22.26
N ASN A 232 -11.93 3.65 21.35
CA ASN A 232 -11.26 4.54 20.39
C ASN A 232 -12.27 5.25 19.46
N VAL A 233 -13.38 4.58 19.12
CA VAL A 233 -14.47 5.20 18.36
C VAL A 233 -15.17 6.27 19.21
N TRP A 234 -15.54 5.97 20.46
CA TRP A 234 -16.18 6.94 21.34
C TRP A 234 -15.30 8.15 21.64
N GLU A 235 -14.02 7.95 21.93
CA GLU A 235 -13.04 9.02 22.12
C GLU A 235 -12.92 9.88 20.88
N GLY A 236 -12.79 9.27 19.70
CA GLY A 236 -12.71 9.97 18.43
C GLY A 236 -13.93 10.87 18.19
N ILE A 237 -15.14 10.33 18.39
CA ILE A 237 -16.39 11.10 18.27
C ILE A 237 -16.39 12.25 19.27
N LEU A 238 -16.15 11.96 20.56
CA LEU A 238 -16.22 12.95 21.62
C LEU A 238 -15.23 14.10 21.39
N ILE A 239 -13.99 13.78 21.02
CA ILE A 239 -12.92 14.74 20.74
C ILE A 239 -13.32 15.68 19.59
N GLU A 240 -13.91 15.15 18.53
CA GLU A 240 -14.38 15.96 17.39
C GLU A 240 -15.57 16.83 17.78
N LEU A 241 -16.56 16.28 18.49
CA LEU A 241 -17.77 17.00 18.86
C LEU A 241 -17.50 18.19 19.80
N ILE A 242 -16.59 18.05 20.75
CA ILE A 242 -16.26 19.15 21.68
C ILE A 242 -15.09 20.02 21.18
N SER A 243 -14.50 19.70 20.02
CA SER A 243 -13.29 20.35 19.53
C SER A 243 -12.18 20.39 20.59
N ALA A 244 -11.89 19.23 21.18
CA ALA A 244 -11.11 19.11 22.41
C ALA A 244 -9.70 19.75 22.29
N THR A 245 -9.30 20.52 23.30
CA THR A 245 -7.91 21.00 23.45
C THR A 245 -6.96 19.84 23.76
N LYS A 246 -5.64 20.08 23.74
CA LYS A 246 -4.67 19.03 24.06
C LYS A 246 -4.87 18.49 25.48
N GLU A 247 -5.18 19.36 26.42
CA GLU A 247 -5.41 19.06 27.82
C GLU A 247 -6.67 18.18 27.96
N GLN A 248 -7.77 18.58 27.32
CA GLN A 248 -9.01 17.80 27.33
C GLN A 248 -8.87 16.43 26.65
N LYS A 249 -8.03 16.33 25.61
CA LYS A 249 -7.71 15.02 25.01
C LYS A 249 -7.02 14.11 26.01
N GLN A 250 -6.11 14.63 26.83
CA GLN A 250 -5.46 13.84 27.87
C GLN A 250 -6.46 13.45 28.96
N GLU A 251 -7.32 14.38 29.41
CA GLU A 251 -8.36 14.07 30.39
C GLU A 251 -9.31 12.96 29.89
N ILE A 252 -9.70 12.99 28.60
CA ILE A 252 -10.53 11.95 28.00
C ILE A 252 -9.81 10.59 28.00
N LYS A 253 -8.51 10.56 27.74
CA LYS A 253 -7.73 9.32 27.79
C LYS A 253 -7.65 8.73 29.19
N ASP A 254 -7.63 9.58 30.21
CA ASP A 254 -7.57 9.14 31.60
C ASP A 254 -8.95 8.69 32.13
N MET A 255 -10.04 8.94 31.40
CA MET A 255 -11.39 8.50 31.75
C MET A 255 -11.61 7.00 31.54
N THR A 256 -12.47 6.41 32.36
CA THR A 256 -13.01 5.06 32.15
C THR A 256 -13.94 5.01 30.94
N ASP A 257 -14.15 3.81 30.37
CA ASP A 257 -15.06 3.61 29.22
C ASP A 257 -16.48 4.13 29.53
N ASP A 258 -16.95 3.92 30.76
CA ASP A 258 -18.25 4.38 31.23
C ASP A 258 -18.35 5.92 31.30
N GLU A 259 -17.28 6.58 31.73
CA GLU A 259 -17.22 8.05 31.78
C GLU A 259 -17.21 8.66 30.38
N ILE A 260 -16.48 8.05 29.44
CA ILE A 260 -16.47 8.48 28.04
C ILE A 260 -17.85 8.31 27.42
N ALA A 261 -18.47 7.13 27.59
CA ALA A 261 -19.80 6.85 27.07
C ALA A 261 -20.84 7.83 27.64
N LYS A 262 -20.80 8.09 28.95
CA LYS A 262 -21.69 9.05 29.62
C LYS A 262 -21.48 10.48 29.13
N LYS A 263 -20.23 10.90 28.93
CA LYS A 263 -19.92 12.26 28.46
C LYS A 263 -20.36 12.44 26.99
N LEU A 264 -20.15 11.43 26.16
CA LEU A 264 -20.63 11.43 24.77
C LEU A 264 -22.16 11.48 24.70
N PHE A 265 -22.84 10.70 25.54
CA PHE A 265 -24.30 10.72 25.65
C PHE A 265 -24.81 12.13 25.97
N LEU A 266 -24.25 12.79 26.99
CA LEU A 266 -24.65 14.14 27.40
C LEU A 266 -24.43 15.17 26.29
N VAL A 267 -23.27 15.11 25.61
CA VAL A 267 -22.96 15.98 24.48
C VAL A 267 -23.99 15.86 23.36
N LEU A 268 -24.37 14.64 22.99
CA LEU A 268 -25.36 14.38 21.94
C LEU A 268 -26.79 14.77 22.36
N GLN A 269 -27.07 14.80 23.66
CA GLN A 269 -28.35 15.23 24.22
C GLN A 269 -28.49 16.76 24.25
N GLU A 270 -27.44 17.47 24.65
CA GLU A 270 -27.45 18.93 24.85
C GLU A 270 -27.19 19.73 23.57
N MET A 271 -26.45 19.16 22.62
CA MET A 271 -26.10 19.81 21.37
C MET A 271 -26.75 19.13 20.17
N ARG A 272 -26.93 19.91 19.10
CA ARG A 272 -27.35 19.42 17.79
C ARG A 272 -26.13 18.95 16.99
N CYS A 273 -25.82 17.67 17.07
CA CYS A 273 -24.64 17.07 16.45
C CYS A 273 -24.99 16.18 15.25
N LEU A 274 -24.10 16.11 14.27
CA LEU A 274 -24.12 15.06 13.24
C LEU A 274 -22.93 14.12 13.45
N VAL A 275 -23.21 12.86 13.76
CA VAL A 275 -22.18 11.81 13.87
C VAL A 275 -22.26 10.91 12.65
N ILE A 276 -21.16 10.80 11.90
CA ILE A 276 -21.04 9.90 10.75
C ILE A 276 -20.25 8.66 11.17
N LEU A 277 -20.88 7.50 11.07
CA LEU A 277 -20.24 6.20 11.31
C LEU A 277 -20.09 5.45 9.98
N ASP A 278 -18.89 5.51 9.42
CA ASP A 278 -18.61 5.00 8.07
C ASP A 278 -18.15 3.53 8.11
N ASP A 279 -18.76 2.70 7.25
CA ASP A 279 -18.52 1.27 7.01
C ASP A 279 -18.74 0.32 8.21
N ILE A 280 -19.92 0.37 8.84
CA ILE A 280 -20.28 -0.60 9.88
C ILE A 280 -20.51 -2.00 9.27
N TRP A 281 -19.69 -2.98 9.67
CA TRP A 281 -19.71 -4.32 9.08
C TRP A 281 -20.75 -5.28 9.67
N ARG A 282 -20.97 -5.22 11.00
CA ARG A 282 -21.75 -6.23 11.74
C ARG A 282 -22.73 -5.57 12.69
N ILE A 283 -23.84 -6.26 12.95
CA ILE A 283 -24.86 -5.83 13.93
C ILE A 283 -24.23 -5.65 15.32
N ASN A 284 -23.41 -6.60 15.75
CA ASN A 284 -22.75 -6.53 17.05
C ASN A 284 -21.87 -5.28 17.20
N THR A 285 -21.30 -4.76 16.11
CA THR A 285 -20.53 -3.50 16.12
C THR A 285 -21.44 -2.32 16.49
N TRP A 286 -22.60 -2.22 15.85
CA TRP A 286 -23.60 -1.19 16.16
C TRP A 286 -24.07 -1.30 17.62
N ASN A 287 -24.45 -2.51 18.06
CA ASN A 287 -24.96 -2.73 19.42
C ASN A 287 -23.95 -2.35 20.53
N LEU A 288 -22.66 -2.46 20.25
CA LEU A 288 -21.61 -2.03 21.18
C LEU A 288 -21.47 -0.50 21.20
N LEU A 289 -21.58 0.14 20.04
CA LEU A 289 -21.40 1.59 19.92
C LEU A 289 -22.61 2.38 20.42
N GLU A 290 -23.82 1.87 20.19
CA GLU A 290 -25.08 2.57 20.50
C GLU A 290 -25.28 2.83 22.00
N ILE A 291 -24.53 2.12 22.87
CA ILE A 291 -24.57 2.29 24.33
C ILE A 291 -24.26 3.74 24.74
N ALA A 292 -23.39 4.43 24.00
CA ALA A 292 -23.03 5.82 24.28
C ALA A 292 -23.95 6.85 23.60
N PHE A 293 -24.96 6.41 22.83
CA PHE A 293 -25.84 7.29 22.09
C PHE A 293 -27.20 7.47 22.78
N PRO A 294 -27.81 8.67 22.71
CA PRO A 294 -29.12 8.92 23.28
C PRO A 294 -30.20 8.00 22.70
N ASN A 295 -30.98 7.38 23.57
CA ASN A 295 -32.18 6.60 23.21
C ASN A 295 -33.48 7.41 23.37
N VAL A 296 -33.35 8.71 23.66
CA VAL A 296 -34.43 9.69 23.74
C VAL A 296 -34.38 10.58 22.51
N GLU A 297 -35.49 11.26 22.20
CA GLU A 297 -35.52 12.19 21.07
C GLU A 297 -34.57 13.37 21.31
N THR A 298 -33.62 13.55 20.40
CA THR A 298 -32.60 14.62 20.42
C THR A 298 -32.59 15.37 19.10
N GLU A 299 -31.98 16.55 19.09
CA GLU A 299 -31.68 17.24 17.83
C GLU A 299 -30.49 16.65 17.08
N SER A 300 -29.69 15.79 17.74
CA SER A 300 -28.58 15.07 17.12
C SER A 300 -29.05 13.96 16.18
N THR A 301 -28.28 13.74 15.12
CA THR A 301 -28.51 12.67 14.14
C THR A 301 -27.25 11.85 13.92
N ILE A 302 -27.44 10.54 13.77
CA ILE A 302 -26.40 9.58 13.40
C ILE A 302 -26.61 9.19 11.94
N LEU A 303 -25.63 9.43 11.08
CA LEU A 303 -25.61 8.93 9.70
C LEU A 303 -24.63 7.77 9.62
N LEU A 304 -25.11 6.55 9.36
CA LEU A 304 -24.23 5.39 9.21
C LEU A 304 -24.20 4.90 7.77
N THR A 305 -23.05 4.39 7.34
CA THR A 305 -22.91 3.68 6.06
C THR A 305 -22.59 2.21 6.33
N THR A 306 -23.18 1.30 5.56
CA THR A 306 -22.94 -0.14 5.73
C THR A 306 -23.14 -0.93 4.44
N ARG A 307 -22.48 -2.10 4.34
CA ARG A 307 -22.74 -3.09 3.29
C ARG A 307 -23.86 -4.07 3.68
N ASN A 308 -24.20 -4.11 4.96
CA ASN A 308 -25.10 -5.10 5.53
C ASN A 308 -26.48 -4.49 5.78
N GLN A 309 -27.48 -4.96 5.03
CA GLN A 309 -28.86 -4.50 5.19
C GLN A 309 -29.36 -4.66 6.63
N ALA A 310 -28.98 -5.75 7.30
CA ALA A 310 -29.44 -6.04 8.65
C ALA A 310 -28.91 -5.03 9.68
N VAL A 311 -27.71 -4.46 9.45
CA VAL A 311 -27.18 -3.33 10.24
C VAL A 311 -28.00 -2.08 9.99
N ALA A 312 -28.31 -1.78 8.72
CA ALA A 312 -29.09 -0.59 8.35
C ALA A 312 -30.52 -0.61 8.94
N SER A 313 -31.11 -1.80 9.07
CA SER A 313 -32.45 -2.01 9.62
C SER A 313 -32.52 -2.08 11.14
N LEU A 314 -31.39 -2.16 11.85
CA LEU A 314 -31.40 -2.37 13.30
C LEU A 314 -31.59 -1.10 14.13
N ALA A 315 -31.34 0.07 13.54
CA ALA A 315 -31.58 1.35 14.18
C ALA A 315 -33.08 1.50 14.49
N ASN A 316 -33.47 1.25 15.74
CA ASN A 316 -34.87 1.21 16.14
C ASN A 316 -35.44 2.62 16.42
N ARG A 317 -36.74 2.77 16.11
CA ARG A 317 -37.68 3.92 16.27
C ARG A 317 -37.09 5.30 15.94
N ASN A 318 -37.54 5.85 14.80
CA ASN A 318 -37.09 7.07 14.12
C ASN A 318 -35.78 6.91 13.31
N ALA A 319 -35.70 5.83 12.53
CA ALA A 319 -34.63 5.60 11.56
C ALA A 319 -35.13 5.64 10.11
N TYR A 320 -34.34 6.24 9.22
CA TYR A 320 -34.57 6.24 7.78
C TYR A 320 -33.53 5.38 7.07
N LEU A 321 -34.00 4.50 6.19
CA LEU A 321 -33.16 3.57 5.43
C LEU A 321 -33.07 4.01 3.98
N HIS A 322 -31.86 4.33 3.54
CA HIS A 322 -31.54 4.69 2.17
C HIS A 322 -30.74 3.57 1.50
N GLN A 323 -31.36 2.86 0.55
CA GLN A 323 -30.67 1.88 -0.27
C GLN A 323 -30.06 2.55 -1.49
N LEU A 324 -28.72 2.59 -1.54
CA LEU A 324 -28.02 3.10 -2.72
C LEU A 324 -28.05 2.04 -3.83
N GLN A 325 -28.54 2.42 -5.01
CA GLN A 325 -28.65 1.54 -6.16
C GLN A 325 -27.40 1.60 -7.06
N PRO A 326 -27.06 0.51 -7.78
CA PRO A 326 -26.07 0.56 -8.85
C PRO A 326 -26.47 1.53 -9.97
N LEU A 327 -25.47 2.06 -10.68
CA LEU A 327 -25.68 2.92 -11.84
C LEU A 327 -26.36 2.14 -12.96
N ASN A 328 -27.28 2.80 -13.66
CA ASN A 328 -27.87 2.23 -14.88
C ASN A 328 -26.86 2.23 -16.04
N GLU A 329 -27.21 1.62 -17.17
CA GLU A 329 -26.31 1.48 -18.32
C GLU A 329 -25.84 2.83 -18.89
N ASN A 330 -26.72 3.83 -18.92
CA ASN A 330 -26.40 5.15 -19.45
C ASN A 330 -25.45 5.91 -18.51
N GLU A 331 -25.74 5.92 -17.21
CA GLU A 331 -24.88 6.51 -16.18
C GLU A 331 -23.50 5.82 -16.14
N SER A 332 -23.49 4.50 -16.27
CA SER A 332 -22.26 3.70 -16.32
C SER A 332 -21.40 4.05 -17.54
N TRP A 333 -22.02 4.21 -18.71
CA TRP A 333 -21.33 4.64 -19.91
C TRP A 333 -20.80 6.07 -19.79
N GLU A 334 -21.60 7.00 -19.25
CA GLU A 334 -21.19 8.39 -19.05
C GLU A 334 -19.98 8.48 -18.11
N LEU A 335 -20.03 7.74 -17.00
CA LEU A 335 -18.94 7.60 -16.04
C LEU A 335 -17.65 7.06 -16.70
N LEU A 336 -17.76 5.97 -17.47
CA LEU A 336 -16.64 5.39 -18.21
C LEU A 336 -16.07 6.37 -19.23
N GLN A 337 -16.92 6.96 -20.07
CA GLN A 337 -16.54 7.87 -21.15
C GLN A 337 -15.77 9.07 -20.60
N LYS A 338 -16.29 9.71 -19.56
CA LYS A 338 -15.71 10.94 -19.00
C LYS A 338 -14.29 10.73 -18.48
N LYS A 339 -13.95 9.49 -18.08
CA LYS A 339 -12.62 9.13 -17.60
C LYS A 339 -11.72 8.51 -18.68
N ALA A 340 -12.25 7.59 -19.49
CA ALA A 340 -11.48 6.81 -20.47
C ALA A 340 -11.25 7.57 -21.79
N ILE A 341 -12.13 8.51 -22.14
CA ILE A 341 -12.10 9.24 -23.41
C ILE A 341 -11.99 10.74 -23.10
N PRO A 342 -10.79 11.33 -23.19
CA PRO A 342 -10.61 12.75 -22.92
C PRO A 342 -11.47 13.60 -23.85
N ALA A 343 -12.12 14.65 -23.33
CA ALA A 343 -12.99 15.54 -24.11
C ALA A 343 -12.29 16.26 -25.28
N ARG A 344 -10.96 16.30 -25.29
CA ARG A 344 -10.12 16.89 -26.36
C ARG A 344 -9.57 15.84 -27.34
N ALA A 345 -9.93 14.57 -27.19
CA ALA A 345 -9.46 13.54 -28.10
C ALA A 345 -10.10 13.75 -29.47
N GLU A 346 -9.29 13.96 -30.51
CA GLU A 346 -9.73 14.01 -31.90
C GLU A 346 -10.11 12.60 -32.35
N ILE A 347 -11.30 12.15 -31.97
CA ILE A 347 -11.84 10.84 -32.30
C ILE A 347 -12.92 11.01 -33.36
N ASN A 348 -12.74 10.39 -34.51
CA ASN A 348 -13.79 10.36 -35.53
C ASN A 348 -15.00 9.52 -35.06
N LEU A 349 -16.17 9.77 -35.64
CA LEU A 349 -17.43 9.14 -35.21
C LEU A 349 -17.36 7.60 -35.24
N GLY A 350 -16.73 7.00 -36.26
CA GLY A 350 -16.62 5.55 -36.37
C GLY A 350 -15.78 4.92 -35.25
N MET A 351 -14.70 5.58 -34.85
CA MET A 351 -13.86 5.13 -33.74
C MET A 351 -14.56 5.31 -32.39
N TYR A 352 -15.31 6.39 -32.21
CA TYR A 352 -16.14 6.60 -31.03
C TYR A 352 -17.19 5.49 -30.88
N THR A 353 -17.91 5.16 -31.96
CA THR A 353 -18.93 4.09 -31.95
C THR A 353 -18.31 2.74 -31.56
N LYS A 354 -17.17 2.36 -32.16
CA LYS A 354 -16.49 1.11 -31.80
C LYS A 354 -16.02 1.08 -30.34
N LYS A 355 -15.46 2.18 -29.83
CA LYS A 355 -15.09 2.29 -28.41
C LYS A 355 -16.31 2.20 -27.50
N ARG A 356 -17.45 2.76 -27.91
CA ARG A 356 -18.72 2.61 -27.21
C ARG A 356 -19.19 1.17 -27.17
N ASP A 357 -19.21 0.47 -28.30
CA ASP A 357 -19.64 -0.92 -28.34
C ASP A 357 -18.77 -1.82 -27.46
N LEU A 358 -17.45 -1.66 -27.51
CA LEU A 358 -16.50 -2.38 -26.66
C LEU A 358 -16.66 -2.02 -25.18
N GLY A 359 -16.77 -0.72 -24.88
CA GLY A 359 -16.95 -0.24 -23.50
C GLY A 359 -18.24 -0.75 -22.88
N THR A 360 -19.36 -0.68 -23.60
CA THR A 360 -20.66 -1.22 -23.14
C THR A 360 -20.58 -2.72 -22.86
N LYS A 361 -19.90 -3.51 -23.70
CA LYS A 361 -19.67 -4.95 -23.44
C LYS A 361 -18.91 -5.17 -22.14
N MET A 362 -17.82 -4.44 -21.92
CA MET A 362 -17.03 -4.57 -20.69
C MET A 362 -17.79 -4.10 -19.44
N LEU A 363 -18.63 -3.06 -19.56
CA LEU A 363 -19.44 -2.53 -18.45
C LEU A 363 -20.44 -3.53 -17.87
N GLN A 364 -20.90 -4.51 -18.66
CA GLN A 364 -21.76 -5.59 -18.17
C GLN A 364 -21.13 -6.37 -17.02
N HIS A 365 -19.80 -6.37 -16.93
CA HIS A 365 -19.04 -7.03 -15.87
C HIS A 365 -18.81 -6.16 -14.63
N CYS A 366 -18.99 -4.85 -14.76
CA CYS A 366 -18.88 -3.90 -13.64
C CYS A 366 -20.16 -3.84 -12.78
N LYS A 367 -21.27 -4.43 -13.23
CA LYS A 367 -22.56 -4.51 -12.50
C LYS A 367 -23.07 -3.14 -12.01
N GLY A 368 -22.78 -2.07 -12.75
CA GLY A 368 -23.17 -0.70 -12.37
C GLY A 368 -22.41 -0.12 -11.17
N LEU A 369 -21.35 -0.77 -10.68
CA LEU A 369 -20.56 -0.27 -9.56
C LEU A 369 -19.59 0.83 -9.99
N PRO A 370 -19.71 2.07 -9.45
CA PRO A 370 -18.80 3.17 -9.80
C PRO A 370 -17.32 2.81 -9.66
N LEU A 371 -16.91 2.10 -8.60
CA LEU A 371 -15.52 1.69 -8.41
C LEU A 371 -14.99 0.82 -9.56
N ALA A 372 -15.74 -0.21 -9.96
CA ALA A 372 -15.33 -1.10 -11.04
C ALA A 372 -15.24 -0.33 -12.37
N ILE A 373 -16.20 0.56 -12.61
CA ILE A 373 -16.25 1.38 -13.82
C ILE A 373 -15.05 2.34 -13.90
N ILE A 374 -14.71 3.06 -12.82
CA ILE A 374 -13.58 4.00 -12.85
C ILE A 374 -12.23 3.30 -12.95
N VAL A 375 -12.09 2.09 -12.40
CA VAL A 375 -10.87 1.28 -12.53
C VAL A 375 -10.72 0.79 -13.97
N LEU A 376 -11.80 0.24 -14.57
CA LEU A 376 -11.82 -0.12 -15.99
C LEU A 376 -11.51 1.09 -16.88
N ALA A 377 -12.12 2.24 -16.60
CA ALA A 377 -11.85 3.47 -17.33
C ALA A 377 -10.40 3.92 -17.19
N GLY A 378 -9.78 3.74 -16.02
CA GLY A 378 -8.36 4.00 -15.78
C GLY A 378 -7.43 3.15 -16.64
N VAL A 379 -7.77 1.86 -16.84
CA VAL A 379 -7.07 0.97 -17.78
C VAL A 379 -7.22 1.47 -19.23
N LEU A 380 -8.44 1.81 -19.63
CA LEU A 380 -8.77 2.23 -20.99
C LEU A 380 -8.26 3.63 -21.36
N ALA A 381 -8.08 4.53 -20.38
CA ALA A 381 -7.60 5.89 -20.58
C ALA A 381 -6.19 5.94 -21.22
N ARG A 382 -5.41 4.88 -21.07
CA ARG A 382 -4.07 4.75 -21.66
C ARG A 382 -4.04 3.97 -22.98
N LYS A 383 -5.22 3.62 -23.53
CA LYS A 383 -5.37 2.86 -24.78
C LYS A 383 -5.86 3.79 -25.88
N ASN A 384 -4.96 4.11 -26.81
CA ASN A 384 -5.22 5.10 -27.85
C ASN A 384 -5.97 4.48 -29.04
N SER A 385 -5.67 3.23 -29.38
CA SER A 385 -6.23 2.53 -30.53
C SER A 385 -7.44 1.63 -30.20
N ILE A 386 -8.26 1.33 -31.21
CA ILE A 386 -9.35 0.35 -31.09
C ILE A 386 -8.81 -1.05 -30.80
N ARG A 387 -7.69 -1.43 -31.42
CA ARG A 387 -7.06 -2.75 -31.20
C ARG A 387 -6.66 -2.99 -29.75
N GLU A 388 -6.20 -1.94 -29.07
CA GLU A 388 -5.90 -2.02 -27.64
C GLU A 388 -7.18 -2.17 -26.80
N TRP A 389 -8.27 -1.51 -27.17
CA TRP A 389 -9.58 -1.69 -26.52
C TRP A 389 -10.13 -3.10 -26.74
N GLU A 390 -10.00 -3.64 -27.96
CA GLU A 390 -10.36 -5.03 -28.29
C GLU A 390 -9.57 -6.01 -27.42
N ARG A 391 -8.25 -5.83 -27.32
CA ARG A 391 -7.39 -6.67 -26.47
C ARG A 391 -7.80 -6.62 -25.00
N VAL A 392 -8.14 -5.44 -24.47
CA VAL A 392 -8.64 -5.33 -23.09
C VAL A 392 -9.97 -6.06 -22.95
N SER A 393 -10.89 -5.90 -23.89
CA SER A 393 -12.19 -6.60 -23.89
C SER A 393 -12.03 -8.12 -23.94
N ASP A 394 -11.12 -8.62 -24.78
CA ASP A 394 -10.83 -10.06 -24.88
C ASP A 394 -10.24 -10.58 -23.56
N ASN A 395 -9.31 -9.83 -22.95
CA ASN A 395 -8.77 -10.17 -21.65
C ASN A 395 -9.86 -10.21 -20.58
N VAL A 396 -10.76 -9.22 -20.52
CA VAL A 396 -11.90 -9.24 -19.57
C VAL A 396 -12.71 -10.52 -19.73
N HIS A 397 -13.04 -10.89 -20.98
CA HIS A 397 -13.81 -12.09 -21.28
C HIS A 397 -13.07 -13.38 -20.87
N GLU A 398 -11.78 -13.46 -21.15
CA GLU A 398 -10.91 -14.59 -20.79
C GLU A 398 -10.73 -14.72 -19.27
N TYR A 399 -10.58 -13.61 -18.57
CA TYR A 399 -10.56 -13.60 -17.10
C TYR A 399 -11.88 -14.13 -16.55
N ILE A 400 -13.01 -13.92 -17.22
CA ILE A 400 -14.38 -14.31 -16.81
C ILE A 400 -14.70 -15.77 -17.14
N SER A 401 -14.23 -16.30 -18.25
CA SER A 401 -14.47 -17.71 -18.62
C SER A 401 -13.71 -18.72 -17.73
N ARG A 402 -12.68 -18.27 -16.99
CA ARG A 402 -11.77 -19.13 -16.20
C ARG A 402 -12.18 -19.48 -14.76
N GLY A 403 -13.17 -18.80 -14.18
CA GLY A 403 -13.45 -18.90 -12.74
C GLY A 403 -14.52 -19.93 -12.40
N ILE A 404 -14.17 -20.89 -11.55
CA ILE A 404 -15.07 -21.78 -10.80
C ILE A 404 -14.78 -21.56 -9.31
N ARG A 405 -15.65 -20.79 -8.60
CA ARG A 405 -16.13 -20.94 -7.20
C ARG A 405 -16.40 -19.63 -6.43
N HIS A 406 -17.63 -19.58 -5.90
CA HIS A 406 -18.16 -18.97 -4.66
C HIS A 406 -17.98 -17.46 -4.42
N GLU A 407 -18.79 -16.65 -5.11
CA GLU A 407 -19.81 -15.72 -4.56
C GLU A 407 -20.38 -14.95 -5.77
N GLU A 408 -21.60 -15.30 -6.20
CA GLU A 408 -22.19 -14.88 -7.49
C GLU A 408 -22.30 -13.36 -7.66
N GLU A 409 -22.31 -12.60 -6.57
CA GLU A 409 -22.56 -11.16 -6.59
C GLU A 409 -21.31 -10.32 -6.90
N TYR A 410 -20.10 -10.79 -6.56
CA TYR A 410 -18.84 -10.02 -6.66
C TYR A 410 -17.86 -10.49 -7.74
N GLU A 411 -18.18 -11.59 -8.43
CA GLU A 411 -17.25 -12.27 -9.32
C GLU A 411 -16.78 -11.39 -10.50
N GLY A 412 -17.69 -10.66 -11.15
CA GLY A 412 -17.34 -9.76 -12.26
C GLY A 412 -16.46 -8.58 -11.81
N VAL A 413 -16.76 -8.03 -10.64
CA VAL A 413 -16.06 -6.86 -10.07
C VAL A 413 -14.64 -7.24 -9.68
N SER A 414 -14.46 -8.36 -8.98
CA SER A 414 -13.13 -8.88 -8.61
C SER A 414 -12.25 -9.07 -9.84
N ARG A 415 -12.82 -9.58 -10.94
CA ARG A 415 -12.07 -9.79 -12.20
C ARG A 415 -11.68 -8.49 -12.90
N VAL A 416 -12.53 -7.46 -12.90
CA VAL A 416 -12.16 -6.12 -13.40
C VAL A 416 -11.02 -5.52 -12.58
N LEU A 417 -11.05 -5.67 -11.25
CA LEU A 417 -9.96 -5.23 -10.39
C LEU A 417 -8.67 -6.02 -10.66
N ALA A 418 -8.74 -7.36 -10.78
CA ALA A 418 -7.58 -8.18 -11.10
C ALA A 418 -6.94 -7.80 -12.45
N LEU A 419 -7.76 -7.59 -13.48
CA LEU A 419 -7.30 -7.13 -14.79
C LEU A 419 -6.53 -5.81 -14.70
N SER A 420 -6.98 -4.88 -13.87
CA SER A 420 -6.31 -3.59 -13.71
C SER A 420 -4.90 -3.72 -13.13
N TYR A 421 -4.65 -4.71 -12.28
CA TYR A 421 -3.31 -5.08 -11.84
C TYR A 421 -2.51 -5.74 -12.96
N ASP A 422 -3.13 -6.65 -13.70
CA ASP A 422 -2.42 -7.40 -14.74
C ASP A 422 -1.99 -6.50 -15.92
N ASP A 423 -2.77 -5.44 -16.22
CA ASP A 423 -2.43 -4.37 -17.19
C ASP A 423 -1.37 -3.38 -16.68
N LEU A 424 -1.01 -3.39 -15.39
CA LEU A 424 0.03 -2.50 -14.89
C LEU A 424 1.37 -2.78 -15.62
N PRO A 425 2.11 -1.72 -15.99
CA PRO A 425 3.50 -1.85 -16.37
C PRO A 425 4.27 -2.57 -15.27
N TYR A 426 5.26 -3.38 -15.65
CA TYR A 426 5.99 -4.22 -14.70
C TYR A 426 6.51 -3.42 -13.50
N TYR A 427 7.00 -2.19 -13.74
CA TYR A 427 7.62 -1.36 -12.71
C TYR A 427 6.63 -0.89 -11.62
N LEU A 428 5.34 -0.77 -11.94
CA LEU A 428 4.32 -0.38 -10.97
C LEU A 428 3.79 -1.54 -10.13
N LYS A 429 3.94 -2.79 -10.59
CA LYS A 429 3.39 -3.95 -9.87
C LYS A 429 3.95 -4.04 -8.44
N PRO A 430 5.27 -3.96 -8.19
CA PRO A 430 5.80 -3.96 -6.82
C PRO A 430 5.33 -2.76 -5.99
N CYS A 431 5.26 -1.57 -6.59
CA CYS A 431 4.79 -0.35 -5.93
C CYS A 431 3.33 -0.46 -5.48
N PHE A 432 2.46 -1.00 -6.33
CA PHE A 432 1.06 -1.26 -6.00
C PHE A 432 0.92 -2.31 -4.89
N LEU A 433 1.60 -3.46 -5.02
CA LEU A 433 1.58 -4.52 -3.99
C LEU A 433 2.13 -4.02 -2.64
N TYR A 434 3.05 -3.06 -2.67
CA TYR A 434 3.58 -2.44 -1.46
C TYR A 434 2.52 -1.68 -0.66
N LEU A 435 1.48 -1.17 -1.31
CA LEU A 435 0.38 -0.49 -0.62
C LEU A 435 -0.41 -1.44 0.29
N GLY A 436 -0.34 -2.75 0.05
CA GLY A 436 -0.95 -3.76 0.92
C GLY A 436 -0.43 -3.78 2.36
N HIS A 437 0.73 -3.14 2.64
CA HIS A 437 1.20 -2.98 4.01
C HIS A 437 0.22 -2.15 4.85
N TYR A 438 -0.39 -1.11 4.26
CA TYR A 438 -1.24 -0.19 5.00
C TYR A 438 -2.56 -0.88 5.40
N PRO A 439 -3.03 -0.69 6.65
CA PRO A 439 -4.36 -1.11 7.10
C PRO A 439 -5.49 -0.53 6.24
N GLU A 440 -6.67 -1.12 6.38
CA GLU A 440 -7.92 -0.61 5.78
C GLU A 440 -8.15 0.84 6.19
N ASP A 441 -8.60 1.65 5.22
CA ASP A 441 -8.91 3.07 5.34
C ASP A 441 -7.79 4.00 5.87
N LEU A 442 -6.58 3.49 6.10
CA LEU A 442 -5.47 4.32 6.58
C LEU A 442 -4.96 5.24 5.47
N GLU A 443 -5.08 6.55 5.69
CA GLU A 443 -4.37 7.52 4.86
C GLU A 443 -2.86 7.48 5.12
N PHE A 444 -2.07 7.44 4.05
CA PHE A 444 -0.62 7.45 4.12
C PHE A 444 -0.03 8.67 3.43
N LEU A 445 1.09 9.15 3.97
CA LEU A 445 1.80 10.32 3.44
C LEU A 445 2.58 9.95 2.17
N VAL A 446 2.37 10.72 1.11
CA VAL A 446 3.06 10.52 -0.17
C VAL A 446 4.58 10.63 0.00
N SER A 447 5.03 11.62 0.77
CA SER A 447 6.45 11.87 1.03
C SER A 447 7.16 10.77 1.81
N GLU A 448 6.42 9.92 2.53
CA GLU A 448 6.96 8.76 3.21
C GLU A 448 6.95 7.55 2.29
N LEU A 449 5.85 7.32 1.57
CA LEU A 449 5.75 6.23 0.62
C LEU A 449 6.83 6.30 -0.45
N THR A 450 7.12 7.49 -0.98
CA THR A 450 8.18 7.67 -1.99
C THR A 450 9.54 7.25 -1.44
N LYS A 451 9.87 7.63 -0.21
CA LYS A 451 11.10 7.21 0.49
C LYS A 451 11.15 5.71 0.74
N LEU A 452 10.02 5.10 1.09
CA LEU A 452 9.92 3.66 1.25
C LEU A 452 10.22 2.95 -0.07
N TRP A 453 9.61 3.35 -1.19
CA TRP A 453 9.88 2.76 -2.50
C TRP A 453 11.35 2.91 -2.95
N VAL A 454 11.96 4.06 -2.67
CA VAL A 454 13.40 4.25 -2.90
C VAL A 454 14.23 3.31 -2.01
N ALA A 455 13.90 3.19 -0.73
CA ALA A 455 14.60 2.30 0.21
C ALA A 455 14.42 0.81 -0.12
N GLU A 456 13.27 0.41 -0.64
CA GLU A 456 13.04 -0.93 -1.19
C GLU A 456 13.99 -1.24 -2.37
N GLY A 457 14.38 -0.21 -3.12
CA GLY A 457 15.09 -0.32 -4.39
C GLY A 457 14.16 -0.57 -5.57
N PHE A 458 12.90 -0.12 -5.50
CA PHE A 458 12.01 -0.12 -6.67
C PHE A 458 12.40 0.96 -7.69
N ILE A 459 13.14 1.98 -7.23
CA ILE A 459 13.58 3.13 -8.01
C ILE A 459 15.10 3.22 -7.88
N PHE A 460 15.78 3.44 -9.00
CA PHE A 460 17.24 3.42 -9.08
C PHE A 460 17.76 4.50 -10.04
N LEU A 461 19.08 4.77 -9.96
CA LEU A 461 19.70 5.95 -10.58
C LEU A 461 19.70 5.90 -12.11
N GLY A 462 19.80 4.71 -12.72
CA GLY A 462 19.69 4.53 -14.17
C GLY A 462 18.37 5.02 -14.80
N GLN A 463 17.34 5.31 -13.99
CA GLN A 463 16.08 5.90 -14.46
C GLN A 463 16.12 7.43 -14.57
N GLN A 464 17.11 8.08 -13.95
CA GLN A 464 17.32 9.52 -14.13
C GLN A 464 17.75 9.79 -15.57
N ARG A 465 17.03 10.70 -16.24
CA ARG A 465 17.44 11.15 -17.57
C ARG A 465 18.79 11.85 -17.46
N GLN A 466 19.72 11.49 -18.36
CA GLN A 466 21.04 12.10 -18.39
C GLN A 466 20.93 13.63 -18.47
N GLY A 467 21.40 14.34 -17.44
CA GLY A 467 21.32 15.80 -17.33
C GLY A 467 20.05 16.37 -16.68
N SER A 468 19.10 15.55 -16.20
CA SER A 468 17.96 16.03 -15.41
C SER A 468 18.33 16.26 -13.94
N ARG A 469 17.63 17.20 -13.27
CA ARG A 469 17.74 17.45 -11.82
C ARG A 469 16.73 16.62 -11.00
N GLU A 470 16.13 15.61 -11.62
CA GLU A 470 15.04 14.81 -11.05
C GLU A 470 15.57 13.86 -9.98
N THR A 471 14.98 13.89 -8.78
CA THR A 471 15.37 12.99 -7.67
C THR A 471 14.69 11.63 -7.80
N MET A 472 15.17 10.61 -7.09
CA MET A 472 14.49 9.30 -7.06
C MET A 472 13.09 9.41 -6.44
N GLU A 473 12.90 10.32 -5.50
CA GLU A 473 11.60 10.62 -4.90
C GLU A 473 10.64 11.30 -5.89
N ASP A 474 11.15 12.10 -6.83
CA ASP A 474 10.34 12.68 -7.91
C ASP A 474 9.84 11.57 -8.86
N ILE A 475 10.72 10.64 -9.24
CA ILE A 475 10.34 9.44 -10.03
C ILE A 475 9.28 8.62 -9.26
N ALA A 476 9.47 8.44 -7.94
CA ALA A 476 8.51 7.73 -7.09
C ALA A 476 7.14 8.41 -7.08
N HIS A 477 7.14 9.74 -7.01
CA HIS A 477 5.93 10.54 -7.02
C HIS A 477 5.20 10.40 -8.37
N ASP A 478 5.93 10.39 -9.48
CA ASP A 478 5.37 10.18 -10.81
C ASP A 478 4.75 8.78 -10.98
N TRP A 479 5.38 7.76 -10.40
CA TRP A 479 4.83 6.40 -10.39
C TRP A 479 3.56 6.29 -9.54
N LEU A 480 3.53 6.93 -8.37
CA LEU A 480 2.31 7.02 -7.57
C LEU A 480 1.20 7.76 -8.33
N SER A 481 1.59 8.83 -9.02
CA SER A 481 0.67 9.62 -9.85
C SER A 481 0.05 8.78 -10.96
N GLU A 482 0.81 7.88 -11.60
CA GLU A 482 0.25 6.92 -12.56
C GLU A 482 -0.76 5.95 -11.90
N LEU A 483 -0.50 5.45 -10.69
CA LEU A 483 -1.46 4.60 -9.98
C LEU A 483 -2.76 5.35 -9.64
N VAL A 484 -2.66 6.65 -9.32
CA VAL A 484 -3.82 7.53 -9.11
C VAL A 484 -4.59 7.75 -10.41
N GLU A 485 -3.90 7.98 -11.53
CA GLU A 485 -4.53 8.13 -12.85
C GLU A 485 -5.28 6.88 -13.28
N ARG A 486 -4.76 5.70 -12.95
CA ARG A 486 -5.37 4.39 -13.15
C ARG A 486 -6.49 4.06 -12.15
N CYS A 487 -6.82 4.98 -11.25
CA CYS A 487 -7.87 4.84 -10.23
C CYS A 487 -7.63 3.70 -9.22
N LEU A 488 -6.39 3.22 -9.08
CA LEU A 488 -6.01 2.20 -8.09
C LEU A 488 -5.68 2.81 -6.73
N VAL A 489 -5.36 4.11 -6.70
CA VAL A 489 -5.05 4.88 -5.49
C VAL A 489 -5.92 6.13 -5.47
N GLN A 490 -6.51 6.42 -4.32
CA GLN A 490 -7.30 7.62 -4.10
C GLN A 490 -6.45 8.71 -3.44
N VAL A 491 -6.60 9.94 -3.92
CA VAL A 491 -6.01 11.12 -3.27
C VAL A 491 -6.78 11.42 -1.99
N GLY A 492 -6.07 11.57 -0.87
CA GLY A 492 -6.61 12.05 0.40
C GLY A 492 -6.57 13.57 0.44
N THR A 493 -5.48 14.12 0.99
CA THR A 493 -5.28 15.57 1.16
C THR A 493 -4.34 16.15 0.12
N ASN A 494 -4.60 17.40 -0.27
CA ASN A 494 -3.73 18.20 -1.13
C ASN A 494 -3.07 19.31 -0.33
N GLY A 495 -1.84 19.66 -0.70
CA GLY A 495 -1.14 20.83 -0.18
C GLY A 495 -1.71 22.12 -0.76
N SER A 496 -1.34 23.26 -0.17
CA SER A 496 -1.70 24.60 -0.66
C SER A 496 -1.29 24.86 -2.11
N THR A 497 -0.24 24.18 -2.59
CA THR A 497 0.23 24.22 -3.97
C THR A 497 -0.46 23.20 -4.88
N GLY A 498 -1.53 22.52 -4.42
CA GLY A 498 -2.23 21.48 -5.18
C GLY A 498 -1.41 20.20 -5.43
N THR A 499 -0.32 20.02 -4.68
CA THR A 499 0.47 18.79 -4.66
C THR A 499 -0.20 17.74 -3.79
N ILE A 500 -0.14 16.47 -4.17
CA ILE A 500 -0.77 15.37 -3.41
C ILE A 500 0.05 15.17 -2.12
N LYS A 501 -0.60 15.25 -0.95
CA LYS A 501 0.07 15.12 0.36
C LYS A 501 -0.19 13.76 1.00
N SER A 502 -1.43 13.28 0.96
CA SER A 502 -1.80 11.94 1.39
C SER A 502 -2.59 11.21 0.31
N CYS A 503 -2.52 9.89 0.36
CA CYS A 503 -3.30 8.97 -0.46
C CYS A 503 -3.90 7.88 0.43
N ARG A 504 -4.88 7.16 -0.12
CA ARG A 504 -5.47 5.96 0.47
C ARG A 504 -5.80 4.94 -0.62
N ILE A 505 -5.95 3.68 -0.22
CA ILE A 505 -6.42 2.61 -1.10
C ILE A 505 -7.85 2.25 -0.71
N HIS A 506 -8.73 2.04 -1.69
CA HIS A 506 -10.10 1.57 -1.42
C HIS A 506 -10.06 0.09 -1.02
N ASP A 507 -10.88 -0.35 -0.07
CA ASP A 507 -10.84 -1.72 0.47
C ASP A 507 -10.89 -2.81 -0.58
N LEU A 508 -11.86 -2.79 -1.51
CA LEU A 508 -11.92 -3.78 -2.59
C LEU A 508 -10.64 -3.82 -3.46
N VAL A 509 -9.98 -2.68 -3.66
CA VAL A 509 -8.69 -2.61 -4.36
C VAL A 509 -7.55 -3.15 -3.48
N ARG A 510 -7.62 -2.90 -2.17
CA ARG A 510 -6.70 -3.46 -1.17
C ARG A 510 -6.84 -4.97 -1.06
N ASP A 511 -8.05 -5.51 -1.07
CA ASP A 511 -8.31 -6.95 -1.04
C ASP A 511 -7.70 -7.63 -2.26
N MET A 512 -7.92 -7.07 -3.46
CA MET A 512 -7.25 -7.52 -4.68
C MET A 512 -5.72 -7.42 -4.58
N CYS A 513 -5.21 -6.31 -4.03
CA CYS A 513 -3.78 -6.11 -3.77
C CYS A 513 -3.20 -7.21 -2.87
N LEU A 514 -3.90 -7.56 -1.77
CA LEU A 514 -3.48 -8.61 -0.85
C LEU A 514 -3.55 -10.01 -1.47
N LEU A 515 -4.58 -10.29 -2.27
CA LEU A 515 -4.69 -11.54 -3.02
C LEU A 515 -3.51 -11.70 -3.99
N LYS A 516 -3.22 -10.68 -4.81
CA LYS A 516 -2.07 -10.69 -5.72
C LYS A 516 -0.73 -10.74 -4.96
N ALA A 517 -0.62 -10.06 -3.83
CA ALA A 517 0.58 -10.12 -3.00
C ALA A 517 0.82 -11.51 -2.42
N LYS A 518 -0.25 -12.22 -2.04
CA LYS A 518 -0.19 -13.63 -1.59
C LYS A 518 0.22 -14.56 -2.72
N GLU A 519 -0.40 -14.45 -3.90
CA GLU A 519 -0.05 -15.22 -5.10
C GLU A 519 1.44 -15.10 -5.45
N GLU A 520 1.96 -13.88 -5.32
CA GLU A 520 3.34 -13.54 -5.65
C GLU A 520 4.32 -13.72 -4.47
N SER A 521 3.86 -14.20 -3.31
CA SER A 521 4.65 -14.29 -2.06
C SER A 521 5.39 -12.97 -1.73
N PHE A 522 4.77 -11.83 -2.05
CA PHE A 522 5.40 -10.52 -2.00
C PHE A 522 5.39 -9.91 -0.59
N LEU A 523 4.27 -10.06 0.12
CA LEU A 523 4.00 -9.48 1.43
C LEU A 523 3.33 -10.54 2.32
N GLN A 524 3.78 -10.63 3.57
CA GLN A 524 3.07 -11.33 4.64
C GLN A 524 2.57 -10.31 5.66
N ILE A 525 1.32 -10.46 6.09
CA ILE A 525 0.74 -9.69 7.20
C ILE A 525 0.62 -10.61 8.39
N ASN A 526 1.32 -10.28 9.47
CA ASN A 526 1.21 -10.97 10.75
C ASN A 526 0.45 -10.11 11.75
N TYR A 527 -0.25 -10.79 12.65
CA TYR A 527 -1.00 -10.16 13.72
C TYR A 527 -0.42 -10.54 15.07
N PHE A 528 -0.30 -9.55 15.93
CA PHE A 528 -0.02 -9.73 17.36
C PHE A 528 -1.35 -10.08 18.04
N LEU A 529 -1.49 -11.32 18.55
CA LEU A 529 -2.72 -11.85 19.14
C LEU A 529 -2.56 -12.11 20.64
N GLN A 530 -3.68 -12.16 21.36
CA GLN A 530 -3.75 -12.56 22.79
C GLN A 530 -3.60 -14.09 22.93
N GLU A 531 -3.09 -14.57 24.09
CA GLU A 531 -2.77 -16.00 24.34
C GLU A 531 -3.92 -17.01 24.11
N ASN A 532 -5.17 -16.57 23.98
CA ASN A 532 -6.36 -17.44 23.96
C ASN A 532 -7.03 -17.60 22.58
N THR A 533 -6.52 -17.00 21.50
CA THR A 533 -7.08 -17.18 20.14
C THR A 533 -6.25 -18.15 19.31
N SER A 534 -6.58 -19.43 19.40
CA SER A 534 -6.10 -20.44 18.46
C SER A 534 -6.81 -20.26 17.11
N SER A 535 -6.17 -19.62 16.13
CA SER A 535 -6.60 -19.75 14.74
C SER A 535 -5.73 -20.80 14.05
N VAL A 536 -6.35 -21.92 13.70
CA VAL A 536 -5.81 -22.90 12.77
C VAL A 536 -6.02 -22.34 11.37
N ALA A 537 -5.12 -21.47 10.90
CA ALA A 537 -5.07 -21.16 9.48
C ALA A 537 -4.42 -22.34 8.76
N ALA A 538 -5.15 -22.97 7.85
CA ALA A 538 -4.63 -24.03 6.99
C ALA A 538 -3.37 -23.52 6.27
N LYS A 539 -2.24 -24.20 6.46
CA LYS A 539 -0.98 -23.89 5.81
C LYS A 539 -1.07 -24.26 4.33
N GLU A 540 -1.52 -23.34 3.50
CA GLU A 540 -1.29 -23.44 2.06
C GLU A 540 0.21 -23.38 1.79
N ALA A 541 0.68 -24.22 0.87
CA ALA A 541 2.10 -24.31 0.53
C ALA A 541 2.58 -22.99 -0.09
N GLN A 542 3.39 -22.24 0.65
CA GLN A 542 3.99 -21.01 0.17
C GLN A 542 5.11 -21.31 -0.83
N LEU A 543 5.00 -20.76 -2.03
CA LEU A 543 5.85 -21.14 -3.16
C LEU A 543 7.16 -20.36 -3.26
N GLY A 544 7.25 -19.18 -2.62
CA GLY A 544 8.42 -18.32 -2.64
C GLY A 544 8.80 -17.72 -1.28
N LYS A 545 9.98 -17.11 -1.20
CA LYS A 545 10.50 -16.48 0.03
C LYS A 545 9.77 -15.17 0.37
N ILE A 546 9.43 -14.99 1.64
CA ILE A 546 8.85 -13.75 2.14
C ILE A 546 9.94 -12.70 2.31
N ARG A 547 9.83 -11.60 1.55
CA ARG A 547 10.77 -10.48 1.60
C ARG A 547 10.25 -9.28 2.38
N ARG A 548 8.92 -9.18 2.58
CA ARG A 548 8.29 -8.03 3.23
C ARG A 548 7.27 -8.51 4.24
N LEU A 549 7.35 -7.92 5.44
CA LEU A 549 6.52 -8.28 6.58
C LEU A 549 5.88 -7.02 7.14
N ALA A 550 4.55 -7.01 7.19
CA ALA A 550 3.79 -6.06 7.96
C ALA A 550 3.32 -6.73 9.25
N ILE A 551 3.45 -6.03 10.38
CA ILE A 551 2.99 -6.52 11.66
C ILE A 551 1.93 -5.55 12.18
N TYR A 552 0.71 -6.06 12.33
CA TYR A 552 -0.41 -5.30 12.88
C TYR A 552 -0.53 -5.64 14.36
N VAL A 553 -0.48 -4.61 15.19
CA VAL A 553 -0.43 -4.72 16.63
C VAL A 553 -1.74 -4.29 17.25
N ASP A 554 -2.29 -5.15 18.11
CA ASP A 554 -3.45 -4.87 18.95
C ASP A 554 -2.98 -4.41 20.35
N GLU A 555 -3.76 -3.58 21.03
CA GLU A 555 -3.42 -2.99 22.33
C GLU A 555 -3.17 -4.05 23.41
N LYS A 556 -3.87 -5.19 23.33
CA LYS A 556 -3.78 -6.29 24.31
C LYS A 556 -2.81 -7.40 23.89
N ALA A 557 -1.96 -7.16 22.90
CA ALA A 557 -1.13 -8.22 22.35
C ALA A 557 0.10 -8.55 23.22
N ASP A 558 0.20 -9.82 23.59
CA ASP A 558 1.23 -10.32 24.51
C ASP A 558 2.36 -11.10 23.80
N ARG A 559 2.14 -11.58 22.57
CA ARG A 559 3.16 -12.29 21.78
C ARG A 559 3.05 -12.02 20.28
N LEU A 560 4.21 -11.94 19.63
CA LEU A 560 4.31 -11.93 18.18
C LEU A 560 4.04 -13.36 17.70
N VAL A 561 2.95 -13.58 16.97
CA VAL A 561 2.73 -14.85 16.27
C VAL A 561 3.73 -14.88 15.11
N SER A 562 4.94 -15.34 15.38
CA SER A 562 5.86 -15.77 14.33
C SER A 562 6.20 -17.23 14.57
N SER A 563 5.92 -18.07 13.59
CA SER A 563 6.71 -19.27 13.42
C SER A 563 8.12 -18.80 13.05
N ARG A 564 9.08 -19.04 13.93
CA ARG A 564 10.49 -18.67 13.72
C ARG A 564 11.09 -19.28 12.44
N ASP A 565 10.43 -20.26 11.84
CA ASP A 565 10.89 -21.02 10.67
C ASP A 565 10.44 -20.45 9.31
N GLU A 566 9.48 -19.52 9.23
CA GLU A 566 8.89 -19.11 7.93
C GLU A 566 9.65 -18.00 7.19
N THR A 567 10.43 -17.16 7.88
CA THR A 567 11.04 -15.95 7.27
C THR A 567 12.48 -16.14 6.78
N ASN A 568 13.16 -17.24 7.18
CA ASN A 568 14.52 -17.65 6.77
C ASN A 568 15.59 -16.52 6.71
N GLY A 569 15.43 -15.43 7.48
CA GLY A 569 16.36 -14.30 7.51
C GLY A 569 16.41 -13.44 6.23
N HIS A 570 15.51 -13.66 5.27
CA HIS A 570 15.49 -13.04 3.94
C HIS A 570 14.64 -11.76 3.86
N VAL A 571 14.04 -11.34 4.97
CA VAL A 571 13.20 -10.15 5.07
C VAL A 571 14.03 -8.90 4.80
N ARG A 572 13.58 -8.13 3.80
CA ARG A 572 14.10 -6.81 3.42
C ARG A 572 13.31 -5.69 4.06
N SER A 573 12.07 -5.93 4.48
CA SER A 573 11.20 -4.85 4.96
C SER A 573 10.34 -5.32 6.12
N LEU A 574 10.39 -4.55 7.21
CA LEU A 574 9.60 -4.79 8.39
C LEU A 574 8.90 -3.50 8.80
N ILE A 575 7.57 -3.51 8.75
CA ILE A 575 6.74 -2.35 9.09
C ILE A 575 5.76 -2.74 10.18
N PHE A 576 5.75 -1.96 11.25
CA PHE A 576 4.77 -2.10 12.33
C PHE A 576 3.65 -1.07 12.15
N PHE A 577 2.42 -1.53 12.31
CA PHE A 577 1.23 -0.71 12.43
C PHE A 577 0.58 -1.04 13.77
N GLY A 578 0.56 -0.07 14.68
CA GLY A 578 -0.13 -0.20 15.96
C GLY A 578 -0.89 1.09 16.28
N PRO A 579 -1.84 1.05 17.22
CA PRO A 579 -2.43 2.26 17.75
C PRO A 579 -1.34 3.11 18.41
N ARG A 580 -1.51 4.44 18.37
CA ARG A 580 -0.53 5.40 18.92
C ARG A 580 -0.24 5.19 20.41
N GLU A 581 -1.15 4.53 21.11
CA GLU A 581 -1.12 4.30 22.55
C GLU A 581 -0.74 2.86 22.89
N TRP A 582 -0.31 2.07 21.89
CA TRP A 582 0.12 0.72 22.16
C TRP A 582 1.38 0.71 23.03
N MET A 583 1.26 0.07 24.20
CA MET A 583 2.37 -0.17 25.11
C MET A 583 2.79 -1.64 25.04
N PRO A 584 3.94 -1.98 24.43
CA PRO A 584 4.48 -3.33 24.56
C PRO A 584 4.83 -3.60 26.03
N LYS A 585 4.30 -4.69 26.62
CA LYS A 585 4.69 -5.15 27.98
C LYS A 585 6.20 -5.42 28.11
N SER A 586 6.90 -5.65 26.99
CA SER A 586 8.35 -5.80 26.94
C SER A 586 8.89 -5.48 25.54
N GLU A 587 9.78 -4.49 25.44
CA GLU A 587 10.55 -4.14 24.22
C GLU A 587 11.27 -5.34 23.59
N LYS A 588 11.77 -6.26 24.43
CA LYS A 588 12.48 -7.46 23.99
C LYS A 588 11.62 -8.37 23.11
N VAL A 589 10.30 -8.35 23.27
CA VAL A 589 9.38 -9.19 22.49
C VAL A 589 9.18 -8.60 21.10
N LEU A 590 8.97 -7.28 21.02
CA LEU A 590 8.74 -6.52 19.78
C LEU A 590 9.93 -6.64 18.82
N LEU A 591 11.14 -6.47 19.35
CA LEU A 591 12.35 -6.36 18.55
C LEU A 591 13.14 -7.68 18.47
N SER A 592 12.67 -8.76 19.10
CA SER A 592 13.27 -10.10 18.99
C SER A 592 13.41 -10.62 17.56
N PRO A 593 12.48 -10.39 16.61
CA PRO A 593 12.63 -10.88 15.24
C PRO A 593 13.80 -10.24 14.49
N LEU A 594 14.19 -9.01 14.88
CA LEU A 594 15.26 -8.27 14.22
C LEU A 594 16.62 -8.98 14.28
N LYS A 595 16.83 -9.87 15.26
CA LYS A 595 18.07 -10.65 15.41
C LYS A 595 18.30 -11.64 14.26
N VAL A 596 17.24 -12.01 13.53
CA VAL A 596 17.29 -13.03 12.48
C VAL A 596 17.50 -12.41 11.09
N PHE A 597 17.14 -11.15 10.89
CA PHE A 597 17.15 -10.51 9.58
C PHE A 597 18.52 -9.98 9.19
N LYS A 598 19.08 -10.49 8.08
CA LYS A 598 20.43 -10.15 7.61
C LYS A 598 20.44 -9.14 6.47
N VAL A 599 19.32 -8.98 5.76
CA VAL A 599 19.19 -8.18 4.53
C VAL A 599 18.14 -7.08 4.64
N LEU A 600 17.81 -6.67 5.87
CA LEU A 600 16.79 -5.65 6.14
C LEU A 600 17.21 -4.28 5.56
N ARG A 601 16.36 -3.72 4.69
CA ARG A 601 16.46 -2.40 4.06
C ARG A 601 15.55 -1.38 4.70
N VAL A 602 14.34 -1.79 5.09
CA VAL A 602 13.33 -0.92 5.68
C VAL A 602 12.96 -1.44 7.05
N LEU A 603 13.09 -0.57 8.06
CA LEU A 603 12.55 -0.78 9.40
C LEU A 603 11.69 0.42 9.79
N LYS A 604 10.40 0.20 9.98
CA LYS A 604 9.46 1.23 10.43
C LYS A 604 8.78 0.78 11.72
N VAL A 605 9.12 1.45 12.82
CA VAL A 605 8.57 1.22 14.16
C VAL A 605 8.18 2.58 14.72
N GLU A 606 6.92 2.99 14.57
CA GLU A 606 6.44 4.31 14.98
C GLU A 606 5.36 4.20 16.05
N GLY A 607 5.10 5.29 16.78
CA GLY A 607 3.99 5.38 17.73
C GLY A 607 4.23 4.71 19.08
N LEU A 608 5.47 4.70 19.56
CA LEU A 608 5.89 4.22 20.88
C LEU A 608 6.25 5.40 21.81
N ASP A 609 5.37 6.41 21.90
CA ASP A 609 5.63 7.65 22.66
C ASP A 609 5.66 7.41 24.18
N GLU A 610 4.85 6.46 24.67
CA GLU A 610 4.62 6.21 26.11
C GLU A 610 5.65 5.27 26.76
N VAL A 611 6.50 4.63 25.95
CA VAL A 611 7.51 3.67 26.43
C VAL A 611 8.88 4.13 25.98
N GLU A 612 9.82 4.17 26.92
CA GLU A 612 11.23 4.36 26.59
C GLU A 612 11.73 3.12 25.83
N VAL A 613 12.17 3.25 24.58
CA VAL A 613 12.58 2.12 23.73
C VAL A 613 14.09 2.12 23.53
N GLU A 614 14.73 0.99 23.86
CA GLU A 614 16.11 0.66 23.50
C GLU A 614 16.15 -0.15 22.21
N LEU A 615 16.68 0.46 21.15
CA LEU A 615 16.90 -0.22 19.88
C LEU A 615 18.01 -1.28 20.03
N PRO A 616 17.78 -2.55 19.59
CA PRO A 616 18.78 -3.59 19.67
C PRO A 616 20.08 -3.20 18.98
N SER A 617 21.20 -3.52 19.62
CA SER A 617 22.54 -3.30 19.09
C SER A 617 22.73 -3.89 17.68
N GLU A 618 21.98 -4.96 17.36
CA GLU A 618 21.96 -5.67 16.10
C GLU A 618 21.56 -4.79 14.91
N ILE A 619 20.72 -3.75 15.13
CA ILE A 619 20.36 -2.78 14.08
C ILE A 619 21.62 -2.08 13.54
N GLY A 620 22.60 -1.84 14.41
CA GLY A 620 23.90 -1.32 14.02
C GLY A 620 24.64 -2.17 12.98
N ASN A 621 24.43 -3.49 13.03
CA ASN A 621 25.06 -4.47 12.15
C ASN A 621 24.30 -4.69 10.82
N MET A 622 23.11 -4.09 10.63
CA MET A 622 22.28 -4.29 9.44
C MET A 622 22.79 -3.48 8.25
N VAL A 623 23.82 -3.97 7.56
CA VAL A 623 24.51 -3.23 6.48
C VAL A 623 23.60 -2.79 5.33
N HIS A 624 22.48 -3.48 5.12
CA HIS A 624 21.51 -3.18 4.07
C HIS A 624 20.46 -2.12 4.42
N LEU A 625 20.40 -1.67 5.67
CA LEU A 625 19.37 -0.74 6.14
C LEU A 625 19.50 0.62 5.43
N ARG A 626 18.42 1.05 4.77
CA ARG A 626 18.30 2.29 3.98
C ARG A 626 17.23 3.24 4.56
N PHE A 627 16.23 2.71 5.25
CA PHE A 627 15.19 3.49 5.90
C PHE A 627 14.96 3.00 7.32
N LEU A 628 15.05 3.92 8.28
CA LEU A 628 14.67 3.71 9.66
C LEU A 628 13.74 4.83 10.11
N SER A 629 12.50 4.47 10.44
CA SER A 629 11.57 5.38 11.09
C SER A 629 11.24 4.93 12.49
N VAL A 630 11.44 5.86 13.42
CA VAL A 630 11.10 5.79 14.85
C VAL A 630 10.37 7.05 15.28
N ARG A 631 9.55 7.61 14.38
CA ARG A 631 8.73 8.78 14.67
C ARG A 631 7.75 8.47 15.79
N HIS A 632 7.45 9.49 16.58
CA HIS A 632 6.52 9.34 17.69
C HIS A 632 6.95 8.18 18.59
N SER A 633 8.23 8.15 18.99
CA SER A 633 8.78 7.11 19.84
C SER A 633 9.82 7.68 20.79
N ASN A 634 9.76 7.29 22.07
CA ASN A 634 10.71 7.74 23.07
C ASN A 634 11.99 6.87 23.05
N ILE A 635 12.83 7.06 22.03
CA ILE A 635 14.09 6.30 21.91
C ILE A 635 15.12 6.81 22.93
N LYS A 636 15.58 5.92 23.83
CA LYS A 636 16.58 6.23 24.87
C LYS A 636 17.96 6.53 24.29
N THR A 637 18.49 5.59 23.52
CA THR A 637 19.82 5.67 22.90
C THR A 637 19.81 4.94 21.58
N PHE A 638 20.44 5.55 20.57
CA PHE A 638 20.77 4.83 19.34
C PHE A 638 22.05 4.00 19.54
N PRO A 639 22.15 2.80 18.92
CA PRO A 639 23.40 2.05 18.96
C PRO A 639 24.56 2.89 18.39
N PRO A 640 25.73 2.97 19.05
CA PRO A 640 26.86 3.79 18.57
C PRO A 640 27.33 3.45 17.15
N SER A 641 27.16 2.20 16.74
CA SER A 641 27.41 1.73 15.37
C SER A 641 26.48 2.33 14.31
N LEU A 642 25.27 2.74 14.70
CA LEU A 642 24.32 3.42 13.83
C LEU A 642 24.73 4.88 13.61
N GLU A 643 25.13 5.58 14.68
CA GLU A 643 25.61 6.97 14.60
C GLU A 643 26.82 7.11 13.67
N GLN A 644 27.74 6.15 13.72
CA GLN A 644 28.81 6.07 12.75
C GLN A 644 28.22 5.95 11.34
N ARG A 645 27.33 4.97 11.06
CA ARG A 645 26.79 4.72 9.71
C ARG A 645 25.94 5.83 9.09
N VAL A 646 25.22 6.62 9.89
CA VAL A 646 24.49 7.81 9.41
C VAL A 646 25.44 8.81 8.77
N SER A 647 26.66 8.91 9.30
CA SER A 647 27.73 9.70 8.71
C SER A 647 28.32 9.08 7.42
N TRP A 648 28.00 7.83 7.07
CA TRP A 648 28.70 7.06 6.04
C TRP A 648 27.81 6.55 4.87
N SER A 649 26.48 6.64 4.93
CA SER A 649 25.58 6.11 3.88
C SER A 649 24.20 6.81 3.87
N CYS A 650 23.45 6.71 2.75
CA CYS A 650 22.08 7.22 2.54
C CYS A 650 21.02 6.54 3.42
N LEU A 651 21.20 6.57 4.75
CA LEU A 651 20.18 6.14 5.71
C LEU A 651 19.20 7.29 5.90
N LEU A 652 17.96 7.12 5.43
CA LEU A 652 16.88 8.04 5.74
C LEU A 652 16.41 7.76 7.17
N LEU A 653 16.85 8.62 8.08
CA LEU A 653 16.35 8.66 9.45
C LEU A 653 15.18 9.63 9.54
N ALA A 654 14.05 9.14 10.06
CA ALA A 654 12.91 9.96 10.41
C ALA A 654 12.74 9.96 11.93
N ILE A 655 13.10 11.08 12.56
CA ILE A 655 12.98 11.30 14.01
C ILE A 655 12.12 12.55 14.21
N TYR A 656 11.17 12.51 15.15
CA TYR A 656 10.44 13.69 15.61
C TYR A 656 10.40 13.68 17.15
N ARG A 657 10.97 14.71 17.78
CA ARG A 657 10.85 14.96 19.24
C ARG A 657 10.13 16.29 19.47
N PRO A 658 9.01 16.35 20.21
CA PRO A 658 8.31 17.61 20.47
C PRO A 658 9.00 18.53 21.48
N TRP A 659 10.01 18.06 22.22
CA TRP A 659 10.50 18.74 23.45
C TRP A 659 11.96 19.20 23.44
N ILE A 660 12.71 18.98 22.37
CA ILE A 660 14.04 19.58 22.18
C ILE A 660 14.16 19.95 20.71
N GLY A 661 14.42 21.23 20.42
CA GLY A 661 14.48 21.82 19.07
C GLY A 661 15.61 21.33 18.16
N PHE A 662 15.93 20.03 18.15
CA PHE A 662 16.76 19.42 17.12
C PHE A 662 15.88 18.87 16.00
N GLN A 663 15.61 19.73 15.04
CA GLN A 663 15.15 19.32 13.71
C GLN A 663 16.37 18.75 12.97
N VAL A 664 16.61 17.44 13.07
CA VAL A 664 17.59 16.78 12.18
C VAL A 664 16.93 16.61 10.83
N SER A 665 17.07 17.64 10.00
CA SER A 665 16.82 17.55 8.56
C SER A 665 17.83 16.58 7.95
N ILE A 666 17.32 15.70 7.10
CA ILE A 666 18.01 14.64 6.36
C ILE A 666 19.30 15.16 5.69
N VAL A 667 20.42 14.47 5.94
CA VAL A 667 21.64 14.58 5.12
C VAL A 667 21.36 13.89 3.79
N ILE A 668 21.24 14.68 2.72
CA ILE A 668 21.40 14.20 1.34
C ILE A 668 22.91 14.15 1.10
N GLY A 669 23.47 12.94 1.05
CA GLY A 669 24.85 12.73 0.62
C GLY A 669 24.98 13.00 -0.87
N LYS A 670 25.31 14.23 -1.24
CA LYS A 670 25.94 14.56 -2.53
C LYS A 670 27.35 13.96 -2.49
N MET A 671 27.63 12.92 -3.28
CA MET A 671 29.00 12.56 -3.64
C MET A 671 29.28 13.09 -5.05
N LEU A 672 29.84 14.29 -5.11
CA LEU A 672 30.63 14.79 -6.23
C LEU A 672 31.86 15.48 -5.61
N GLU A 673 33.02 15.18 -6.20
CA GLU A 673 34.35 15.79 -6.00
C GLU A 673 35.13 15.30 -4.76
N ASP A 674 36.01 14.32 -4.98
CA ASP A 674 37.46 14.54 -5.12
C ASP A 674 38.09 13.49 -6.05
#